data_AF-A0AAP7A0E9-F1
#
_entry.id   AF-A0AAP7A0E9-F1
#
_cell.length_a   1.000
_cell.length_b   1.000
_cell.length_c   1.000
_cell.angle_alpha   90.00
_cell.angle_beta   90.00
_cell.angle_gamma   90.00
#
_symmetry.space_group_name_H-M   'P 1'
#
loop_
_entity.id
_entity.type
_entity.pdbx_description
1 polymer ?
#
loop_
_entity_poly.entity_id
_entity_poly.type
_entity_poly.pdbx_seq_one_letter_code
_entity_poly.pdbx_strand_id
1 'polypeptide(L)'
;MKKKMKLLLITSLLALSTFGPIMASTAHAEQPRTSYWHPATLLEWSPTADKDAKFNRGTIPLAERFTGQKVNPNAQTQSRLVALSALNDNTSGVPSQGSSQFRADTFGYWQYVDMMVLWGGSASEGLIVPPSADIIDASHKNGVPILGTIFFPPNVYGGNYQWVQQMLQQKPDGSFPVADKLLEAASYFGFDGWFINQETSGGNTADASKMQQFMQYLQTHKPSGMHVMWYDSMTNSGSISWQNELNARNQMFLQNGAQKVADSMFLNFNWSASMLQNSKNKAASLNRDPYDLYAGIDTEANGYNTYVNWSGIFPNNQAPATSLGIYRPDWAYRSSSNNDDFYAKELKYWVGPNSDPRNTASSSNWKGIANYFADKSSIKQLPFTTNFNTGHGSQFAVDGNIMSTKEWNNRSLQDILPTWRWIAESSGTALKPSYDWNNAYYGGSSLKVSGALSPQNATHLKLYRTSLPVSSDTEVSVTYKTGESASNMKVGVSFADNPEHFEFFDVGDGEASAWNTKSISLGSFAGRTIDALSLKFDSGNALSNYAINIGQLSVRNGGSSSAPETVTGLAIEDVDFSGNTADARLSWNPSSGDKIQAYEVYRVKPDGTREFIGATPNTAYYAQPMSRLGGEESTTLEVVALGENGARSTAAQASFQWKQASSKMNLALNQTATADSFVPGETPAKAFDGTTANNSKWCATGSEPHWLQVDLGSVYSIDQFIIKHAQEGGESSSFNTKEFNIQLSEDGTNWTDVVQVTGNTLGKTTHSIDPMSARYARLNVTKATQESDTAARIYEFEVWGQQLQ
;
A
#
# COMPACT_ATOMS: atom_id res chain seq x y z
N MET A 1 27.00 -37.74 -28.69
CA MET A 1 25.83 -38.58 -29.06
C MET A 1 24.63 -38.15 -28.22
N LYS A 2 23.55 -37.66 -28.87
CA LYS A 2 22.09 -37.78 -28.54
C LYS A 2 21.69 -37.62 -27.05
N LYS A 3 20.84 -36.70 -26.58
CA LYS A 3 19.49 -36.15 -26.95
C LYS A 3 19.12 -35.23 -25.74
N LYS A 4 18.21 -34.25 -25.71
CA LYS A 4 17.28 -33.55 -26.63
C LYS A 4 16.74 -32.36 -25.83
N MET A 5 16.81 -31.17 -26.41
CA MET A 5 16.05 -29.97 -26.02
C MET A 5 14.61 -30.14 -26.54
N LYS A 6 13.59 -29.76 -25.76
CA LYS A 6 12.22 -29.54 -26.26
C LYS A 6 11.92 -28.05 -26.17
N LEU A 7 11.86 -27.44 -27.34
CA LEU A 7 11.32 -26.11 -27.63
C LEU A 7 9.85 -26.32 -28.02
N LEU A 8 8.91 -25.59 -27.41
CA LEU A 8 7.55 -25.46 -27.93
C LEU A 8 7.38 -24.03 -28.46
N LEU A 9 7.22 -23.92 -29.77
CA LEU A 9 6.68 -22.75 -30.47
C LEU A 9 5.19 -22.63 -30.14
N ILE A 10 4.74 -21.43 -29.80
CA ILE A 10 3.33 -21.03 -29.96
C ILE A 10 3.33 -19.80 -30.88
N THR A 11 2.74 -19.99 -32.04
CA THR A 11 2.49 -19.01 -33.10
C THR A 11 1.50 -17.94 -32.66
N SER A 12 1.89 -16.68 -32.79
CA SER A 12 1.07 -15.48 -32.56
C SER A 12 0.24 -15.18 -33.81
N LEU A 13 -1.09 -15.08 -33.68
CA LEU A 13 -1.94 -14.46 -34.70
C LEU A 13 -2.19 -13.00 -34.28
N LEU A 14 -1.73 -12.06 -35.11
CA LEU A 14 -2.05 -10.64 -35.02
C LEU A 14 -3.52 -10.43 -35.40
N ALA A 15 -4.29 -9.80 -34.52
CA ALA A 15 -5.51 -9.09 -34.89
C ALA A 15 -5.29 -7.60 -34.60
N LEU A 16 -5.19 -6.80 -35.68
CA LEU A 16 -5.29 -5.35 -35.62
C LEU A 16 -6.71 -4.99 -35.17
N SER A 17 -6.86 -4.41 -33.98
CA SER A 17 -8.06 -3.66 -33.61
C SER A 17 -7.74 -2.17 -33.64
N THR A 18 -8.48 -1.45 -34.49
CA THR A 18 -8.50 -0.01 -34.58
C THR A 18 -9.10 0.58 -33.30
N PHE A 19 -8.33 1.40 -32.57
CA PHE A 19 -8.80 2.15 -31.41
C PHE A 19 -9.80 3.24 -31.85
N GLY A 20 -11.07 3.07 -31.47
CA GLY A 20 -12.04 4.17 -31.38
C GLY A 20 -11.90 4.90 -30.03
N PRO A 21 -12.38 6.14 -29.91
CA PRO A 21 -12.26 6.93 -28.70
C PRO A 21 -12.96 6.22 -27.52
N ILE A 22 -12.24 6.10 -26.42
CA ILE A 22 -12.72 5.55 -25.15
C ILE A 22 -13.88 6.42 -24.65
N MET A 23 -15.10 5.91 -24.78
CA MET A 23 -16.23 6.39 -23.98
C MET A 23 -15.92 6.03 -22.53
N ALA A 24 -15.92 7.04 -21.66
CA ALA A 24 -15.67 6.89 -20.24
C ALA A 24 -16.62 5.84 -19.64
N SER A 25 -16.04 4.75 -19.12
CA SER A 25 -16.77 3.78 -18.32
C SER A 25 -17.16 4.43 -16.99
N THR A 26 -18.39 4.15 -16.59
CA THR A 26 -19.06 4.50 -15.33
C THR A 26 -18.10 4.58 -14.14
N ALA A 27 -18.06 5.75 -13.51
CA ALA A 27 -17.21 6.08 -12.38
C ALA A 27 -17.61 5.30 -11.12
N HIS A 28 -16.64 4.55 -10.60
CA HIS A 28 -16.53 4.09 -9.22
C HIS A 28 -15.80 5.17 -8.40
N ALA A 29 -16.11 5.34 -7.11
CA ALA A 29 -15.27 6.19 -6.23
C ALA A 29 -13.86 5.60 -6.06
N GLU A 30 -13.69 4.29 -6.24
CA GLU A 30 -12.43 3.57 -6.52
C GLU A 30 -11.33 3.76 -5.45
N GLN A 31 -10.86 2.68 -4.84
CA GLN A 31 -9.67 2.70 -3.96
C GLN A 31 -8.51 3.50 -4.59
N PRO A 32 -8.03 4.60 -3.97
CA PRO A 32 -6.89 5.34 -4.46
C PRO A 32 -5.66 4.45 -4.58
N ARG A 33 -4.94 4.57 -5.69
CA ARG A 33 -3.72 3.80 -5.99
C ARG A 33 -2.52 4.73 -6.12
N THR A 34 -1.36 4.21 -5.72
CA THR A 34 -0.08 4.87 -5.94
C THR A 34 0.15 5.05 -7.43
N SER A 35 0.55 6.26 -7.81
CA SER A 35 0.79 6.61 -9.21
C SER A 35 1.96 5.80 -9.79
N TYR A 36 1.93 5.61 -11.10
CA TYR A 36 3.05 5.08 -11.89
C TYR A 36 2.87 5.58 -13.33
N TRP A 37 3.97 5.76 -14.07
CA TRP A 37 3.89 6.38 -15.39
C TRP A 37 4.86 5.81 -16.42
N HIS A 38 4.48 5.95 -17.68
CA HIS A 38 5.43 6.06 -18.78
C HIS A 38 5.75 7.56 -19.01
N PRO A 39 6.85 7.92 -19.70
CA PRO A 39 7.20 9.32 -19.92
C PRO A 39 6.06 10.18 -20.50
N ALA A 40 5.28 9.62 -21.44
CA ALA A 40 4.15 10.33 -22.04
C ALA A 40 3.02 10.63 -21.04
N THR A 41 2.65 9.66 -20.20
CA THR A 41 1.57 9.87 -19.21
C THR A 41 2.02 10.76 -18.05
N LEU A 42 3.31 10.77 -17.71
CA LEU A 42 3.85 11.73 -16.73
C LEU A 42 3.77 13.18 -17.25
N LEU A 43 3.95 13.43 -18.55
CA LEU A 43 3.82 14.78 -19.12
C LEU A 43 2.40 15.35 -18.97
N GLU A 44 1.39 14.48 -18.97
CA GLU A 44 -0.02 14.84 -18.80
C GLU A 44 -0.42 14.95 -17.32
N TRP A 45 0.37 14.39 -16.41
CA TRP A 45 0.05 14.37 -14.99
C TRP A 45 0.09 15.77 -14.37
N SER A 46 -0.91 16.06 -13.54
CA SER A 46 -0.89 17.19 -12.61
C SER A 46 -1.68 16.83 -11.34
N PRO A 47 -1.31 17.36 -10.17
CA PRO A 47 -2.04 17.11 -8.94
C PRO A 47 -3.54 17.41 -9.00
N THR A 48 -3.93 18.41 -9.78
CA THR A 48 -5.33 18.85 -9.90
C THR A 48 -6.17 17.94 -10.79
N ALA A 49 -5.55 17.22 -11.73
CA ALA A 49 -6.24 16.31 -12.64
C ALA A 49 -6.29 14.86 -12.14
N ASP A 50 -5.41 14.52 -11.20
CA ASP A 50 -5.30 13.18 -10.61
C ASP A 50 -6.09 13.10 -9.30
N LYS A 51 -7.23 12.39 -9.32
CA LYS A 51 -8.12 12.20 -8.16
C LYS A 51 -7.43 11.49 -6.98
N ASP A 52 -6.37 10.72 -7.23
CA ASP A 52 -5.62 9.96 -6.22
C ASP A 52 -4.47 10.78 -5.61
N ALA A 53 -4.10 11.91 -6.24
CA ALA A 53 -2.90 12.65 -5.89
C ALA A 53 -2.87 13.09 -4.41
N LYS A 54 -3.99 13.53 -3.84
CA LYS A 54 -4.07 13.91 -2.42
C LYS A 54 -3.82 12.73 -1.46
N PHE A 55 -4.23 11.52 -1.85
CA PHE A 55 -4.03 10.30 -1.06
C PHE A 55 -2.60 9.76 -1.15
N ASN A 56 -1.92 10.04 -2.27
CA ASN A 56 -0.54 9.62 -2.56
C ASN A 56 0.53 10.53 -1.96
N ARG A 57 0.15 11.61 -1.29
CA ARG A 57 1.10 12.54 -0.65
C ARG A 57 1.53 12.04 0.72
N GLY A 58 2.85 11.95 0.92
CA GLY A 58 3.45 11.83 2.25
C GLY A 58 3.23 13.11 3.06
N THR A 59 2.88 12.95 4.33
CA THR A 59 2.49 14.04 5.23
C THR A 59 3.43 14.22 6.41
N ILE A 60 4.28 13.23 6.69
CA ILE A 60 5.32 13.33 7.71
C ILE A 60 6.57 13.94 7.07
N PRO A 61 7.09 15.07 7.57
CA PRO A 61 8.33 15.65 7.07
C PRO A 61 9.54 14.77 7.44
N LEU A 62 10.58 14.79 6.60
CA LEU A 62 11.83 14.06 6.85
C LEU A 62 12.47 14.51 8.18
N ALA A 63 12.55 13.60 9.15
CA ALA A 63 13.11 13.88 10.46
C ALA A 63 14.65 14.01 10.40
N GLU A 64 15.20 14.91 11.20
CA GLU A 64 16.65 14.96 11.40
C GLU A 64 17.14 13.74 12.18
N ARG A 65 18.37 13.29 11.86
CA ARG A 65 19.02 12.19 12.56
C ARG A 65 20.34 12.57 13.20
N PHE A 66 20.75 11.75 14.16
CA PHE A 66 22.08 11.80 14.77
C PHE A 66 22.61 10.38 15.00
N THR A 67 23.92 10.26 15.15
CA THR A 67 24.62 9.05 15.57
C THR A 67 25.18 9.28 16.97
N GLY A 68 24.87 8.39 17.91
CA GLY A 68 25.47 8.41 19.25
C GLY A 68 26.75 7.57 19.34
N GLN A 69 27.11 7.17 20.55
CA GLN A 69 28.26 6.27 20.75
C GLN A 69 28.00 4.90 20.10
N LYS A 70 28.96 4.41 19.31
CA LYS A 70 28.84 3.10 18.64
C LYS A 70 28.70 1.98 19.67
N VAL A 71 27.66 1.17 19.52
CA VAL A 71 27.48 -0.03 20.36
C VAL A 71 28.27 -1.23 19.84
N ASN A 72 28.55 -1.28 18.53
CA ASN A 72 29.42 -2.28 17.92
C ASN A 72 30.80 -1.68 17.63
N PRO A 73 31.91 -2.31 18.09
CA PRO A 73 33.25 -1.80 17.82
C PRO A 73 33.61 -1.80 16.32
N ASN A 74 33.08 -2.75 15.53
CA ASN A 74 33.35 -2.89 14.10
C ASN A 74 32.62 -1.86 13.23
N ALA A 75 31.52 -1.31 13.74
CA ALA A 75 30.66 -0.40 12.99
C ALA A 75 31.39 0.89 12.58
N GLN A 76 31.07 1.38 11.39
CA GLN A 76 31.60 2.61 10.81
C GLN A 76 30.53 3.71 10.80
N THR A 77 30.98 4.96 10.83
CA THR A 77 30.11 6.15 10.76
C THR A 77 30.29 6.97 9.49
N GLN A 78 31.34 6.68 8.70
CA GLN A 78 31.69 7.43 7.50
C GLN A 78 30.97 6.92 6.24
N SER A 79 30.91 5.60 6.10
CA SER A 79 30.24 4.91 4.99
C SER A 79 28.72 4.99 5.15
N ARG A 80 28.01 5.07 4.02
CA ARG A 80 26.55 5.14 3.96
C ARG A 80 25.96 3.84 3.44
N LEU A 81 24.69 3.59 3.76
CA LEU A 81 23.94 2.45 3.24
C LEU A 81 22.71 2.89 2.44
N VAL A 82 22.60 2.45 1.19
CA VAL A 82 21.34 2.56 0.43
C VAL A 82 20.68 1.18 0.32
N ALA A 83 19.37 1.12 0.51
CA ALA A 83 18.56 -0.08 0.29
C ALA A 83 17.61 0.14 -0.89
N LEU A 84 17.69 -0.72 -1.91
CA LEU A 84 16.75 -0.78 -3.03
C LEU A 84 15.74 -1.88 -2.73
N SER A 85 14.57 -1.50 -2.20
CA SER A 85 13.60 -2.42 -1.62
C SER A 85 12.28 -2.36 -2.36
N ALA A 86 11.78 -3.51 -2.79
CA ALA A 86 10.43 -3.64 -3.34
C ALA A 86 9.43 -3.81 -2.20
N LEU A 87 9.21 -2.71 -1.46
CA LEU A 87 8.37 -2.63 -0.26
C LEU A 87 6.87 -2.81 -0.57
N ASN A 88 6.48 -2.68 -1.84
CA ASN A 88 5.15 -3.03 -2.32
C ASN A 88 5.22 -4.33 -3.13
N ASP A 89 4.17 -5.15 -3.07
CA ASP A 89 4.17 -6.47 -3.75
C ASP A 89 4.34 -6.33 -5.27
N ASN A 90 3.73 -5.29 -5.86
CA ASN A 90 3.73 -4.98 -7.29
C ASN A 90 3.96 -3.47 -7.53
N THR A 91 4.14 -3.07 -8.80
CA THR A 91 4.20 -1.65 -9.19
C THR A 91 2.81 -1.05 -9.27
N SER A 92 1.91 -1.71 -10.00
CA SER A 92 0.54 -1.26 -10.21
C SER A 92 -0.40 -1.74 -9.12
N GLY A 93 -1.54 -1.07 -8.97
CA GLY A 93 -2.60 -1.49 -8.06
C GLY A 93 -2.23 -1.40 -6.58
N VAL A 94 -1.18 -0.68 -6.20
CA VAL A 94 -0.81 -0.47 -4.79
C VAL A 94 -1.77 0.55 -4.16
N PRO A 95 -2.55 0.21 -3.11
CA PRO A 95 -3.33 1.21 -2.38
C PRO A 95 -2.45 2.34 -1.82
N SER A 96 -2.91 3.59 -1.92
CA SER A 96 -2.12 4.76 -1.51
C SER A 96 -1.70 4.77 -0.03
N GLN A 97 -2.53 4.22 0.86
CA GLN A 97 -2.38 4.32 2.32
C GLN A 97 -2.47 2.95 3.03
N GLY A 98 -2.01 1.89 2.34
CA GLY A 98 -2.09 0.51 2.84
C GLY A 98 -3.43 -0.19 2.57
N SER A 99 -3.61 -1.39 3.10
CA SER A 99 -4.71 -2.29 2.73
C SER A 99 -5.29 -3.07 3.92
N SER A 100 -6.34 -3.86 3.68
CA SER A 100 -6.97 -4.74 4.68
C SER A 100 -6.24 -6.08 4.83
N GLN A 101 -4.91 -6.09 4.76
CA GLN A 101 -4.09 -7.29 4.88
C GLN A 101 -3.08 -7.13 6.02
N PHE A 102 -2.94 -8.15 6.86
CA PHE A 102 -1.94 -8.13 7.92
C PHE A 102 -0.54 -8.40 7.38
N ARG A 103 -0.43 -9.25 6.34
CA ARG A 103 0.86 -9.52 5.70
C ARG A 103 1.23 -8.38 4.76
N ALA A 104 2.26 -7.62 5.12
CA ALA A 104 2.85 -6.54 4.34
C ALA A 104 4.33 -6.38 4.71
N ASP A 105 5.14 -5.82 3.81
CA ASP A 105 6.53 -5.47 4.12
C ASP A 105 6.56 -4.22 5.02
N THR A 106 6.59 -4.48 6.33
CA THR A 106 6.66 -3.47 7.40
C THR A 106 8.10 -3.25 7.86
N PHE A 107 9.00 -3.05 6.90
CA PHE A 107 10.43 -2.80 7.14
C PHE A 107 10.67 -1.96 8.39
N GLY A 108 11.47 -2.50 9.31
CA GLY A 108 11.65 -1.90 10.64
C GLY A 108 13.07 -1.43 10.95
N TYR A 109 14.06 -1.60 10.05
CA TYR A 109 15.50 -1.41 10.35
C TYR A 109 16.09 -0.07 9.84
N TRP A 110 15.27 0.97 9.84
CA TRP A 110 15.62 2.31 9.37
C TRP A 110 16.87 2.92 10.01
N GLN A 111 17.21 2.53 11.25
CA GLN A 111 18.38 3.05 11.99
C GLN A 111 19.71 2.77 11.28
N TYR A 112 19.78 1.79 10.38
CA TYR A 112 20.99 1.44 9.64
C TYR A 112 20.99 1.94 8.20
N VAL A 113 19.87 2.46 7.71
CA VAL A 113 19.70 2.88 6.31
C VAL A 113 19.94 4.38 6.18
N ASP A 114 20.86 4.79 5.32
CA ASP A 114 21.07 6.21 5.00
C ASP A 114 20.05 6.73 4.00
N MET A 115 19.64 5.90 3.05
CA MET A 115 18.68 6.24 2.02
C MET A 115 17.93 5.00 1.56
N MET A 116 16.62 5.15 1.34
CA MET A 116 15.77 4.11 0.76
C MET A 116 15.51 4.44 -0.72
N VAL A 117 15.41 3.42 -1.55
CA VAL A 117 14.88 3.52 -2.91
C VAL A 117 13.69 2.58 -2.97
N LEU A 118 12.49 3.10 -3.26
CA LEU A 118 11.37 2.23 -3.59
C LEU A 118 11.68 1.56 -4.92
N TRP A 119 12.01 0.28 -4.89
CA TRP A 119 12.20 -0.50 -6.09
C TRP A 119 10.84 -0.87 -6.70
N GLY A 120 10.68 -0.54 -7.98
CA GLY A 120 9.47 -0.83 -8.76
C GLY A 120 9.69 -0.44 -10.22
N GLY A 121 8.66 -0.65 -11.02
CA GLY A 121 8.66 -0.34 -12.43
C GLY A 121 8.77 -1.59 -13.30
N SER A 122 8.01 -1.63 -14.38
CA SER A 122 8.05 -2.70 -15.37
C SER A 122 7.58 -2.17 -16.73
N ALA A 123 7.93 -2.87 -17.81
CA ALA A 123 7.55 -2.47 -19.16
C ALA A 123 6.03 -2.40 -19.38
N SER A 124 5.25 -3.19 -18.64
CA SER A 124 3.80 -3.29 -18.78
C SER A 124 3.01 -2.42 -17.80
N GLU A 125 3.59 -2.09 -16.66
CA GLU A 125 2.91 -1.29 -15.62
C GLU A 125 3.29 0.18 -15.74
N GLY A 126 4.57 0.49 -15.90
CA GLY A 126 5.09 1.86 -15.91
C GLY A 126 6.55 1.89 -15.49
N LEU A 127 7.30 2.88 -15.99
CA LEU A 127 8.75 2.98 -15.81
C LEU A 127 9.15 3.92 -14.66
N ILE A 128 8.26 4.86 -14.34
CA ILE A 128 8.50 5.94 -13.38
C ILE A 128 7.55 5.71 -12.21
N VAL A 129 8.13 5.40 -11.05
CA VAL A 129 7.39 4.94 -9.87
C VAL A 129 7.79 5.78 -8.66
N PRO A 130 6.91 6.69 -8.19
CA PRO A 130 7.11 7.36 -6.92
C PRO A 130 6.89 6.38 -5.75
N PRO A 131 7.47 6.64 -4.56
CA PRO A 131 7.12 5.94 -3.35
C PRO A 131 5.65 6.12 -2.96
N SER A 132 5.00 5.09 -2.39
CA SER A 132 3.64 5.22 -1.84
C SER A 132 3.66 6.03 -0.53
N ALA A 133 2.57 6.76 -0.25
CA ALA A 133 2.51 7.70 0.88
C ALA A 133 2.83 7.04 2.22
N ASP A 134 2.35 5.81 2.42
CA ASP A 134 2.57 5.03 3.63
C ASP A 134 4.04 4.68 3.89
N ILE A 135 4.82 4.51 2.82
CA ILE A 135 6.26 4.27 2.91
C ILE A 135 7.02 5.58 3.08
N ILE A 136 6.62 6.66 2.39
CA ILE A 136 7.20 8.00 2.57
C ILE A 136 7.14 8.38 4.05
N ASP A 137 5.94 8.28 4.64
CA ASP A 137 5.70 8.63 6.03
C ASP A 137 6.53 7.79 7.01
N ALA A 138 6.60 6.47 6.79
CA ALA A 138 7.42 5.57 7.62
C ALA A 138 8.92 5.91 7.52
N SER A 139 9.42 6.16 6.31
CA SER A 139 10.82 6.51 6.06
C SER A 139 11.19 7.84 6.70
N HIS A 140 10.35 8.86 6.48
CA HIS A 140 10.53 10.22 6.98
C HIS A 140 10.48 10.32 8.50
N LYS A 141 9.54 9.62 9.15
CA LYS A 141 9.47 9.54 10.63
C LYS A 141 10.78 9.00 11.23
N ASN A 142 11.42 8.07 10.52
CA ASN A 142 12.71 7.50 10.88
C ASN A 142 13.90 8.30 10.33
N GLY A 143 13.68 9.44 9.67
CA GLY A 143 14.72 10.33 9.15
C GLY A 143 15.52 9.77 7.97
N VAL A 144 14.94 8.82 7.23
CA VAL A 144 15.55 8.23 6.03
C VAL A 144 14.93 8.88 4.79
N PRO A 145 15.72 9.55 3.94
CA PRO A 145 15.22 10.01 2.65
C PRO A 145 14.89 8.82 1.75
N ILE A 146 13.81 8.94 0.97
CA ILE A 146 13.34 7.91 0.05
C ILE A 146 13.23 8.41 -1.39
N LEU A 147 13.79 7.63 -2.31
CA LEU A 147 13.75 7.92 -3.74
C LEU A 147 12.70 7.07 -4.45
N GLY A 148 12.06 7.66 -5.46
CA GLY A 148 11.34 6.92 -6.49
C GLY A 148 12.31 6.25 -7.47
N THR A 149 11.79 5.35 -8.30
CA THR A 149 12.57 4.64 -9.32
C THR A 149 12.17 5.07 -10.73
N ILE A 150 13.17 5.31 -11.58
CA ILE A 150 13.05 5.41 -13.02
C ILE A 150 13.77 4.21 -13.61
N PHE A 151 13.02 3.20 -14.01
CA PHE A 151 13.57 1.95 -14.52
C PHE A 151 13.31 1.82 -16.02
N PHE A 152 14.38 1.79 -16.81
CA PHE A 152 14.33 1.42 -18.22
C PHE A 152 14.72 -0.06 -18.35
N PRO A 153 13.78 -1.00 -18.55
CA PRO A 153 14.06 -2.43 -18.44
C PRO A 153 15.04 -2.92 -19.50
N PRO A 154 15.76 -4.03 -19.25
CA PRO A 154 16.44 -4.77 -20.31
C PRO A 154 15.48 -5.15 -21.44
N ASN A 155 15.95 -5.20 -22.69
CA ASN A 155 15.10 -5.54 -23.84
C ASN A 155 14.42 -6.92 -23.70
N VAL A 156 15.08 -7.88 -23.04
CA VAL A 156 14.51 -9.22 -22.75
C VAL A 156 13.29 -9.19 -21.83
N TYR A 157 13.09 -8.10 -21.07
CA TYR A 157 11.93 -7.87 -20.20
C TYR A 157 10.99 -6.80 -20.77
N GLY A 158 11.01 -6.60 -22.10
CA GLY A 158 10.13 -5.65 -22.79
C GLY A 158 10.67 -4.22 -22.87
N GLY A 159 11.92 -3.98 -22.50
CA GLY A 159 12.57 -2.68 -22.63
C GLY A 159 12.55 -2.13 -24.06
N ASN A 160 12.00 -0.92 -24.22
CA ASN A 160 11.93 -0.21 -25.50
C ASN A 160 12.76 1.09 -25.42
N TYR A 161 13.76 1.21 -26.29
CA TYR A 161 14.67 2.36 -26.30
C TYR A 161 13.95 3.69 -26.62
N GLN A 162 12.79 3.64 -27.28
CA GLN A 162 11.97 4.84 -27.51
C GLN A 162 11.53 5.50 -26.20
N TRP A 163 11.33 4.75 -25.11
CA TRP A 163 11.00 5.34 -23.82
C TRP A 163 12.16 6.14 -23.23
N VAL A 164 13.41 5.71 -23.47
CA VAL A 164 14.61 6.48 -23.12
C VAL A 164 14.61 7.79 -23.92
N GLN A 165 14.34 7.73 -25.23
CA GLN A 165 14.27 8.92 -26.08
C GLN A 165 13.14 9.89 -25.68
N GLN A 166 11.98 9.36 -25.28
CA GLN A 166 10.87 10.15 -24.76
C GLN A 166 11.23 10.83 -23.44
N MET A 167 11.91 10.12 -22.53
CA MET A 167 12.42 10.71 -21.28
C MET A 167 13.36 11.89 -21.55
N LEU A 168 14.23 11.73 -22.56
CA LEU A 168 15.26 12.70 -22.94
C LEU A 168 14.76 13.75 -23.94
N GLN A 169 13.45 13.92 -24.11
CA GLN A 169 12.93 15.02 -24.93
C GLN A 169 13.41 16.36 -24.34
N GLN A 170 13.84 17.27 -25.23
CA GLN A 170 14.38 18.56 -24.86
C GLN A 170 13.75 19.62 -25.74
N LYS A 171 13.29 20.71 -25.12
CA LYS A 171 12.72 21.87 -25.81
C LYS A 171 13.83 22.73 -26.44
N PRO A 172 13.50 23.61 -27.41
CA PRO A 172 14.48 24.52 -28.02
C PRO A 172 15.18 25.47 -27.03
N ASP A 173 14.59 25.74 -25.87
CA ASP A 173 15.17 26.54 -24.79
C ASP A 173 16.17 25.76 -23.91
N GLY A 174 16.37 24.46 -24.19
CA GLY A 174 17.26 23.57 -23.45
C GLY A 174 16.61 22.85 -22.28
N SER A 175 15.34 23.13 -21.95
CA SER A 175 14.63 22.49 -20.83
C SER A 175 14.22 21.06 -21.16
N PHE A 176 14.18 20.20 -20.12
CA PHE A 176 13.71 18.82 -20.21
C PHE A 176 12.35 18.67 -19.52
N PRO A 177 11.22 18.66 -20.26
CA PRO A 177 9.89 18.69 -19.65
C PRO A 177 9.58 17.49 -18.77
N VAL A 178 10.14 16.31 -19.06
CA VAL A 178 9.96 15.15 -18.18
C VAL A 178 10.74 15.33 -16.88
N ALA A 179 11.91 15.98 -16.91
CA ALA A 179 12.65 16.32 -15.69
C ALA A 179 11.86 17.30 -14.83
N ASP A 180 11.24 18.31 -15.42
CA ASP A 180 10.37 19.25 -14.70
C ASP A 180 9.23 18.50 -13.98
N LYS A 181 8.60 17.53 -14.64
CA LYS A 181 7.53 16.72 -14.06
C LYS A 181 8.01 15.78 -12.95
N LEU A 182 9.21 15.21 -13.06
CA LEU A 182 9.80 14.42 -11.98
C LEU A 182 10.01 15.25 -10.71
N LEU A 183 10.48 16.50 -10.87
CA LEU A 183 10.69 17.42 -9.75
C LEU A 183 9.36 17.91 -9.16
N GLU A 184 8.35 18.16 -10.01
CA GLU A 184 6.99 18.49 -9.58
C GLU A 184 6.38 17.35 -8.76
N ALA A 185 6.44 16.11 -9.27
CA ALA A 185 5.89 14.93 -8.59
C ALA A 185 6.58 14.67 -7.25
N ALA A 186 7.92 14.72 -7.20
CA ALA A 186 8.68 14.55 -5.96
C ALA A 186 8.36 15.65 -4.93
N SER A 187 8.22 16.90 -5.36
CA SER A 187 7.85 18.01 -4.47
C SER A 187 6.41 17.91 -3.96
N TYR A 188 5.48 17.51 -4.82
CA TYR A 188 4.06 17.42 -4.47
C TYR A 188 3.76 16.23 -3.56
N PHE A 189 4.26 15.03 -3.90
CA PHE A 189 4.09 13.84 -3.06
C PHE A 189 5.01 13.86 -1.83
N GLY A 190 6.06 14.69 -1.83
CA GLY A 190 6.92 14.91 -0.68
C GLY A 190 7.92 13.78 -0.46
N PHE A 191 8.62 13.33 -1.51
CA PHE A 191 9.74 12.38 -1.40
C PHE A 191 11.03 12.97 -1.99
N ASP A 192 12.16 12.33 -1.73
CA ASP A 192 13.47 12.98 -1.74
C ASP A 192 14.25 12.82 -3.05
N GLY A 193 13.61 12.45 -4.15
CA GLY A 193 14.24 12.40 -5.47
C GLY A 193 14.16 11.04 -6.15
N TRP A 194 15.15 10.73 -6.99
CA TRP A 194 15.03 9.69 -8.01
C TRP A 194 16.28 8.84 -8.17
N PHE A 195 16.07 7.54 -8.22
CA PHE A 195 17.04 6.55 -8.66
C PHE A 195 16.80 6.23 -10.15
N ILE A 196 17.83 6.42 -10.98
CA ILE A 196 17.77 6.22 -12.43
C ILE A 196 18.53 4.94 -12.77
N ASN A 197 17.80 3.94 -13.27
CA ASN A 197 18.34 2.68 -13.74
C ASN A 197 18.08 2.48 -15.23
N GLN A 198 19.10 2.75 -16.04
CA GLN A 198 19.01 2.64 -17.49
C GLN A 198 19.61 1.30 -17.94
N GLU A 199 18.76 0.30 -18.21
CA GLU A 199 19.20 -1.06 -18.64
C GLU A 199 18.80 -1.39 -20.08
N THR A 200 18.08 -0.48 -20.75
CA THR A 200 17.62 -0.70 -22.13
C THR A 200 18.75 -0.47 -23.13
N SER A 201 19.12 -1.51 -23.87
CA SER A 201 20.09 -1.40 -24.96
C SER A 201 19.49 -0.71 -26.19
N GLY A 202 20.36 -0.12 -27.03
CA GLY A 202 19.98 0.59 -28.26
C GLY A 202 20.56 2.00 -28.38
N GLY A 203 21.22 2.50 -27.34
CA GLY A 203 21.79 3.84 -27.31
C GLY A 203 23.13 4.00 -28.00
N ASN A 204 23.47 5.26 -28.27
CA ASN A 204 24.76 5.68 -28.81
C ASN A 204 25.37 6.84 -27.99
N THR A 205 26.54 7.34 -28.42
CA THR A 205 27.26 8.42 -27.73
C THR A 205 26.46 9.73 -27.62
N ALA A 206 25.62 10.04 -28.61
CA ALA A 206 24.77 11.23 -28.54
C ALA A 206 23.68 11.07 -27.47
N ASP A 207 23.05 9.89 -27.39
CA ASP A 207 22.08 9.60 -26.34
C ASP A 207 22.71 9.60 -24.94
N ALA A 208 23.93 9.06 -24.79
CA ALA A 208 24.69 9.11 -23.53
C ALA A 208 24.98 10.56 -23.09
N SER A 209 25.37 11.42 -24.05
CA SER A 209 25.56 12.85 -23.80
C SER A 209 24.26 13.53 -23.40
N LYS A 210 23.13 13.15 -24.02
CA LYS A 210 21.81 13.71 -23.71
C LYS A 210 21.29 13.26 -22.34
N MET A 211 21.53 12.02 -21.93
CA MET A 211 21.25 11.55 -20.56
C MET A 211 22.07 12.31 -19.52
N GLN A 212 23.36 12.55 -19.78
CA GLN A 212 24.17 13.39 -18.91
C GLN A 212 23.58 14.80 -18.78
N GLN A 213 23.18 15.43 -19.89
CA GLN A 213 22.55 16.75 -19.86
C GLN A 213 21.21 16.76 -19.09
N PHE A 214 20.39 15.73 -19.28
CA PHE A 214 19.15 15.54 -18.52
C PHE A 214 19.40 15.46 -17.01
N MET A 215 20.41 14.69 -16.58
CA MET A 215 20.78 14.58 -15.17
C MET A 215 21.38 15.88 -14.62
N GLN A 216 22.19 16.60 -15.41
CA GLN A 216 22.68 17.94 -15.05
C GLN A 216 21.53 18.95 -14.91
N TYR A 217 20.51 18.85 -15.76
CA TYR A 217 19.31 19.66 -15.64
C TYR A 217 18.58 19.37 -14.32
N LEU A 218 18.39 18.10 -13.96
CA LEU A 218 17.86 17.73 -12.64
C LEU A 218 18.71 18.31 -11.50
N GLN A 219 20.04 18.20 -11.56
CA GLN A 219 20.93 18.75 -10.52
C GLN A 219 20.79 20.26 -10.33
N THR A 220 20.56 21.00 -11.42
CA THR A 220 20.46 22.47 -11.39
C THR A 220 19.07 22.99 -11.04
N HIS A 221 18.03 22.18 -11.20
CA HIS A 221 16.64 22.58 -10.95
C HIS A 221 16.01 21.91 -9.71
N LYS A 222 16.62 20.86 -9.17
CA LYS A 222 16.11 20.19 -7.97
C LYS A 222 16.22 21.08 -6.73
N PRO A 223 15.24 21.02 -5.80
CA PRO A 223 15.39 21.55 -4.44
C PRO A 223 16.63 20.98 -3.73
N SER A 224 17.20 21.73 -2.79
CA SER A 224 18.47 21.37 -2.12
C SER A 224 18.45 20.04 -1.38
N GLY A 225 17.27 19.55 -0.97
CA GLY A 225 17.08 18.27 -0.28
C GLY A 225 16.90 17.06 -1.19
N MET A 226 16.67 17.23 -2.49
CA MET A 226 16.46 16.09 -3.40
C MET A 226 17.79 15.45 -3.82
N HIS A 227 17.75 14.15 -4.09
CA HIS A 227 18.89 13.32 -4.45
C HIS A 227 18.64 12.57 -5.76
N VAL A 228 19.61 12.61 -6.67
CA VAL A 228 19.61 11.85 -7.92
C VAL A 228 20.70 10.78 -7.86
N MET A 229 20.28 9.51 -7.83
CA MET A 229 21.19 8.37 -7.87
C MET A 229 21.18 7.73 -9.25
N TRP A 230 22.36 7.34 -9.75
CA TRP A 230 22.55 6.67 -11.03
C TRP A 230 23.01 5.23 -10.86
N TYR A 231 22.51 4.31 -11.68
CA TYR A 231 22.98 2.91 -11.71
C TYR A 231 24.12 2.71 -12.73
N ASP A 232 25.17 1.99 -12.34
CA ASP A 232 26.32 1.65 -13.20
C ASP A 232 25.95 0.66 -14.32
N SER A 233 25.32 1.15 -15.39
CA SER A 233 24.89 0.36 -16.56
C SER A 233 25.29 1.02 -17.89
N MET A 234 24.64 2.14 -18.27
CA MET A 234 24.96 2.84 -19.52
C MET A 234 26.34 3.49 -19.43
N THR A 235 27.14 3.30 -20.49
CA THR A 235 28.48 3.89 -20.62
C THR A 235 28.47 5.11 -21.53
N ASN A 236 29.59 5.83 -21.60
CA ASN A 236 29.80 6.99 -22.46
C ASN A 236 29.61 6.72 -23.98
N SER A 237 29.61 5.46 -24.41
CA SER A 237 29.27 5.05 -25.77
C SER A 237 27.76 4.91 -26.01
N GLY A 238 26.93 4.96 -24.96
CA GLY A 238 25.51 4.64 -24.99
C GLY A 238 25.19 3.14 -24.88
N SER A 239 26.20 2.27 -24.86
CA SER A 239 25.99 0.83 -24.65
C SER A 239 25.80 0.50 -23.17
N ILE A 240 24.95 -0.49 -22.89
CA ILE A 240 24.82 -1.13 -21.57
C ILE A 240 26.05 -2.00 -21.32
N SER A 241 26.88 -1.60 -20.35
CA SER A 241 28.02 -2.36 -19.89
C SER A 241 28.32 -1.95 -18.46
N TRP A 242 27.95 -2.81 -17.52
CA TRP A 242 28.22 -2.61 -16.10
C TRP A 242 29.71 -2.70 -15.81
N GLN A 243 30.29 -1.67 -15.18
CA GLN A 243 31.72 -1.61 -14.91
C GLN A 243 32.10 -2.26 -13.58
N ASN A 244 31.16 -2.33 -12.64
CA ASN A 244 31.35 -2.73 -11.24
C ASN A 244 32.32 -1.80 -10.46
N GLU A 245 32.67 -0.67 -11.06
CA GLU A 245 33.58 0.33 -10.52
C GLU A 245 33.32 1.68 -11.20
N LEU A 246 33.73 2.77 -10.55
CA LEU A 246 33.78 4.09 -11.19
C LEU A 246 35.05 4.19 -12.05
N ASN A 247 34.90 4.39 -13.36
CA ASN A 247 36.03 4.51 -14.28
C ASN A 247 35.75 5.47 -15.46
N ALA A 248 36.64 5.52 -16.45
CA ALA A 248 36.54 6.44 -17.58
C ALA A 248 35.29 6.25 -18.45
N ARG A 249 34.63 5.09 -18.39
CA ARG A 249 33.45 4.77 -19.21
C ARG A 249 32.14 5.26 -18.59
N ASN A 250 32.05 5.40 -17.27
CA ASN A 250 30.83 5.80 -16.57
C ASN A 250 30.98 7.07 -15.71
N GLN A 251 32.20 7.57 -15.48
CA GLN A 251 32.44 8.78 -14.65
C GLN A 251 31.57 9.98 -15.03
N MET A 252 31.24 10.09 -16.32
CA MET A 252 30.50 11.21 -16.88
C MET A 252 29.08 11.30 -16.32
N PHE A 253 28.52 10.21 -15.79
CA PHE A 253 27.20 10.18 -15.14
C PHE A 253 27.27 10.53 -13.64
N LEU A 254 28.46 10.61 -13.06
CA LEU A 254 28.67 11.09 -11.69
C LEU A 254 29.12 12.56 -11.69
N GLN A 255 30.15 12.87 -12.48
CA GLN A 255 30.83 14.16 -12.53
C GLN A 255 31.36 14.43 -13.95
N ASN A 256 31.13 15.64 -14.47
CA ASN A 256 31.69 16.10 -15.75
C ASN A 256 32.43 17.44 -15.57
N GLY A 257 33.76 17.39 -15.51
CA GLY A 257 34.56 18.55 -15.15
C GLY A 257 34.14 19.12 -13.79
N ALA A 258 33.81 20.40 -13.73
CA ALA A 258 33.31 21.05 -12.51
C ALA A 258 31.82 20.78 -12.24
N GLN A 259 31.07 20.24 -13.19
CA GLN A 259 29.62 20.04 -13.07
C GLN A 259 29.28 18.68 -12.46
N LYS A 260 28.50 18.72 -11.37
CA LYS A 260 27.90 17.53 -10.77
C LYS A 260 26.80 16.99 -11.68
N VAL A 261 26.77 15.67 -11.89
CA VAL A 261 25.79 15.00 -12.77
C VAL A 261 24.84 14.12 -11.97
N ALA A 262 25.34 13.37 -10.98
CA ALA A 262 24.53 12.65 -9.99
C ALA A 262 25.01 12.95 -8.57
N ASP A 263 24.10 12.85 -7.60
CA ASP A 263 24.43 12.89 -6.18
C ASP A 263 25.14 11.62 -5.74
N SER A 264 24.84 10.48 -6.34
CA SER A 264 25.55 9.21 -6.07
C SER A 264 25.45 8.22 -7.22
N MET A 265 26.27 7.17 -7.17
CA MET A 265 26.24 6.06 -8.12
C MET A 265 26.14 4.71 -7.38
N PHE A 266 25.20 3.88 -7.79
CA PHE A 266 25.11 2.48 -7.38
C PHE A 266 25.95 1.64 -8.34
N LEU A 267 27.02 1.04 -7.84
CA LEU A 267 27.93 0.20 -8.61
C LEU A 267 27.33 -1.21 -8.75
N ASN A 268 27.46 -1.81 -9.94
CA ASN A 268 26.97 -3.16 -10.19
C ASN A 268 27.69 -4.22 -9.34
N PHE A 269 27.08 -5.40 -9.20
CA PHE A 269 27.39 -6.38 -8.15
C PHE A 269 28.77 -7.06 -8.23
N ASN A 270 29.35 -7.19 -9.43
CA ASN A 270 30.55 -8.03 -9.65
C ASN A 270 31.87 -7.29 -9.40
N TRP A 271 31.94 -6.53 -8.30
CA TRP A 271 33.12 -5.78 -7.91
C TRP A 271 34.16 -6.65 -7.18
N SER A 272 35.39 -6.15 -7.10
CA SER A 272 36.50 -6.70 -6.31
C SER A 272 37.11 -5.63 -5.40
N ALA A 273 37.92 -6.03 -4.42
CA ALA A 273 38.57 -5.07 -3.52
C ALA A 273 39.42 -4.02 -4.28
N SER A 274 40.12 -4.45 -5.34
CA SER A 274 40.90 -3.54 -6.18
C SER A 274 40.02 -2.58 -6.98
N MET A 275 38.89 -3.05 -7.53
CA MET A 275 37.90 -2.21 -8.21
C MET A 275 37.29 -1.13 -7.29
N LEU A 276 37.00 -1.47 -6.03
CA LEU A 276 36.52 -0.49 -5.07
C LEU A 276 37.60 0.53 -4.69
N GLN A 277 38.85 0.10 -4.56
CA GLN A 277 39.97 1.03 -4.33
C GLN A 277 40.21 1.94 -5.55
N ASN A 278 40.09 1.41 -6.77
CA ASN A 278 40.13 2.20 -8.00
C ASN A 278 39.01 3.24 -8.01
N SER A 279 37.80 2.82 -7.64
CA SER A 279 36.62 3.69 -7.54
C SER A 279 36.84 4.83 -6.55
N LYS A 280 37.39 4.54 -5.36
CA LYS A 280 37.77 5.55 -4.35
C LYS A 280 38.77 6.56 -4.91
N ASN A 281 39.85 6.07 -5.53
CA ASN A 281 40.86 6.93 -6.13
C ASN A 281 40.28 7.78 -7.27
N LYS A 282 39.37 7.19 -8.05
CA LYS A 282 38.72 7.86 -9.16
C LYS A 282 37.77 8.95 -8.69
N ALA A 283 36.95 8.69 -7.68
CA ALA A 283 36.08 9.69 -7.04
C ALA A 283 36.90 10.87 -6.52
N ALA A 284 38.00 10.60 -5.81
CA ALA A 284 38.90 11.65 -5.33
C ALA A 284 39.48 12.49 -6.48
N SER A 285 39.88 11.87 -7.60
CA SER A 285 40.36 12.60 -8.79
C SER A 285 39.29 13.48 -9.47
N LEU A 286 38.01 13.20 -9.22
CA LEU A 286 36.86 13.95 -9.71
C LEU A 286 36.34 14.96 -8.67
N ASN A 287 37.06 15.14 -7.54
CA ASN A 287 36.62 15.95 -6.40
C ASN A 287 35.25 15.51 -5.84
N ARG A 288 35.04 14.19 -5.76
CA ARG A 288 33.84 13.56 -5.20
C ARG A 288 34.20 12.74 -3.96
N ASP A 289 33.26 12.71 -3.02
CA ASP A 289 33.33 11.84 -1.86
C ASP A 289 33.23 10.37 -2.32
N PRO A 290 34.20 9.50 -2.00
CA PRO A 290 34.10 8.07 -2.28
C PRO A 290 32.86 7.39 -1.69
N TYR A 291 32.26 7.98 -0.65
CA TYR A 291 31.01 7.50 -0.04
C TYR A 291 29.75 7.90 -0.82
N ASP A 292 29.88 8.64 -1.92
CA ASP A 292 28.81 8.80 -2.93
C ASP A 292 28.72 7.58 -3.87
N LEU A 293 29.64 6.62 -3.75
CA LEU A 293 29.60 5.35 -4.50
C LEU A 293 29.07 4.24 -3.60
N TYR A 294 28.06 3.52 -4.05
CA TYR A 294 27.44 2.43 -3.30
C TYR A 294 27.78 1.10 -3.98
N ALA A 295 28.66 0.30 -3.37
CA ALA A 295 29.03 -1.01 -3.87
C ALA A 295 27.83 -1.96 -3.75
N GLY A 296 27.25 -2.36 -4.88
CA GLY A 296 26.03 -3.17 -4.91
C GLY A 296 26.24 -4.60 -4.43
N ILE A 297 25.32 -5.10 -3.61
CA ILE A 297 25.17 -6.53 -3.33
C ILE A 297 23.76 -6.98 -3.72
N ASP A 298 23.65 -8.13 -4.36
CA ASP A 298 22.37 -8.73 -4.73
C ASP A 298 21.94 -9.74 -3.66
N THR A 299 20.88 -9.40 -2.93
CA THR A 299 20.31 -10.27 -1.89
C THR A 299 18.94 -10.83 -2.23
N GLU A 300 18.45 -10.60 -3.45
CA GLU A 300 17.08 -10.96 -3.86
C GLU A 300 16.79 -12.45 -3.69
N ALA A 301 17.70 -13.30 -4.17
CA ALA A 301 17.48 -14.75 -4.18
C ALA A 301 17.84 -15.43 -2.85
N ASN A 302 18.90 -14.96 -2.18
CA ASN A 302 19.56 -15.72 -1.11
C ASN A 302 19.65 -14.97 0.23
N GLY A 303 19.28 -13.69 0.30
CA GLY A 303 19.29 -12.93 1.54
C GLY A 303 20.64 -12.95 2.24
N TYR A 304 20.62 -13.22 3.54
CA TYR A 304 21.84 -13.38 4.35
C TYR A 304 22.70 -14.60 3.97
N ASN A 305 22.28 -15.45 3.02
CA ASN A 305 23.11 -16.53 2.47
C ASN A 305 23.88 -16.08 1.22
N THR A 306 23.67 -14.87 0.72
CA THR A 306 24.47 -14.29 -0.37
C THR A 306 25.94 -14.22 0.04
N TYR A 307 26.82 -14.68 -0.85
CA TYR A 307 28.26 -14.46 -0.70
C TYR A 307 28.60 -12.99 -0.99
N VAL A 308 29.25 -12.33 -0.03
CA VAL A 308 29.74 -10.96 -0.18
C VAL A 308 31.20 -10.93 0.24
N ASN A 309 32.06 -10.31 -0.57
CA ASN A 309 33.45 -10.05 -0.18
C ASN A 309 33.53 -8.88 0.81
N TRP A 310 33.07 -9.11 2.04
CA TRP A 310 32.98 -8.07 3.08
C TRP A 310 34.31 -7.37 3.33
N SER A 311 35.43 -8.10 3.35
CA SER A 311 36.77 -7.53 3.51
C SER A 311 37.19 -6.61 2.37
N GLY A 312 36.55 -6.72 1.19
CA GLY A 312 36.78 -5.82 0.07
C GLY A 312 36.14 -4.44 0.26
N ILE A 313 35.02 -4.35 0.98
CA ILE A 313 34.34 -3.08 1.32
C ILE A 313 34.83 -2.55 2.66
N PHE A 314 34.83 -3.42 3.68
CA PHE A 314 35.17 -3.14 5.08
C PHE A 314 36.45 -3.90 5.50
N PRO A 315 37.63 -3.44 5.05
CA PRO A 315 38.90 -4.01 5.48
C PRO A 315 39.11 -3.81 6.99
N ASN A 316 39.71 -4.80 7.64
CA ASN A 316 39.99 -4.74 9.07
C ASN A 316 40.87 -3.54 9.42
N ASN A 317 40.46 -2.77 10.45
CA ASN A 317 41.18 -1.60 10.97
C ASN A 317 41.47 -0.51 9.92
N GLN A 318 40.67 -0.45 8.86
CA GLN A 318 40.80 0.56 7.80
C GLN A 318 39.43 1.13 7.47
N ALA A 319 39.42 2.39 7.00
CA ALA A 319 38.19 3.01 6.53
C ALA A 319 37.70 2.29 5.25
N PRO A 320 36.38 2.09 5.11
CA PRO A 320 35.82 1.47 3.92
C PRO A 320 36.14 2.28 2.66
N ALA A 321 36.27 1.57 1.53
CA ALA A 321 36.60 2.20 0.25
C ALA A 321 35.44 3.06 -0.29
N THR A 322 34.21 2.58 -0.11
CA THR A 322 32.97 3.17 -0.63
C THR A 322 31.82 2.96 0.36
N SER A 323 30.63 3.42 -0.01
CA SER A 323 29.35 3.06 0.62
C SER A 323 28.86 1.68 0.18
N LEU A 324 27.81 1.15 0.81
CA LEU A 324 27.18 -0.15 0.49
C LEU A 324 25.79 0.06 -0.11
N GLY A 325 25.53 -0.54 -1.27
CA GLY A 325 24.20 -0.62 -1.86
C GLY A 325 23.62 -2.02 -1.73
N ILE A 326 22.44 -2.16 -1.14
CA ILE A 326 21.77 -3.45 -1.00
C ILE A 326 20.61 -3.50 -1.99
N TYR A 327 20.70 -4.41 -2.95
CA TYR A 327 19.59 -4.73 -3.84
C TYR A 327 18.71 -5.83 -3.22
N ARG A 328 17.44 -5.50 -3.06
CA ARG A 328 16.33 -6.37 -2.62
C ARG A 328 16.47 -6.98 -1.22
N PRO A 329 16.70 -6.18 -0.16
CA PRO A 329 16.61 -6.70 1.21
C PRO A 329 15.17 -7.11 1.60
N ASP A 330 14.16 -6.70 0.82
CA ASP A 330 12.77 -7.20 0.90
C ASP A 330 12.67 -8.73 0.71
N TRP A 331 13.77 -9.40 0.34
CA TRP A 331 13.94 -10.85 0.48
C TRP A 331 13.44 -11.38 1.83
N ALA A 332 13.69 -10.66 2.94
CA ALA A 332 13.26 -11.10 4.27
C ALA A 332 11.73 -11.28 4.33
N TYR A 333 10.98 -10.36 3.72
CA TYR A 333 9.53 -10.44 3.62
C TYR A 333 9.10 -11.47 2.55
N ARG A 334 9.64 -11.36 1.33
CA ARG A 334 9.20 -12.18 0.18
C ARG A 334 9.48 -13.67 0.35
N SER A 335 10.57 -14.02 1.04
CA SER A 335 10.91 -15.42 1.32
C SER A 335 10.18 -15.99 2.54
N SER A 336 9.40 -15.19 3.26
CA SER A 336 8.78 -15.59 4.53
C SER A 336 7.39 -16.16 4.40
N SER A 337 7.13 -17.19 5.19
CA SER A 337 5.83 -17.86 5.22
C SER A 337 4.77 -17.09 6.02
N ASN A 338 5.19 -16.32 7.03
CA ASN A 338 4.32 -15.52 7.89
C ASN A 338 5.11 -14.36 8.53
N ASN A 339 4.44 -13.55 9.37
CA ASN A 339 5.04 -12.38 10.00
C ASN A 339 6.13 -12.73 11.03
N ASP A 340 6.01 -13.84 11.77
CA ASP A 340 7.06 -14.28 12.71
C ASP A 340 8.36 -14.63 11.97
N ASP A 341 8.26 -15.38 10.86
CA ASP A 341 9.41 -15.73 10.01
C ASP A 341 10.03 -14.48 9.37
N PHE A 342 9.20 -13.53 8.92
CA PHE A 342 9.65 -12.25 8.37
C PHE A 342 10.50 -11.48 9.39
N TYR A 343 9.99 -11.24 10.59
CA TYR A 343 10.70 -10.49 11.62
C TYR A 343 11.95 -11.22 12.13
N ALA A 344 11.93 -12.55 12.18
CA ALA A 344 13.10 -13.36 12.51
C ALA A 344 14.20 -13.24 11.43
N LYS A 345 13.82 -13.25 10.14
CA LYS A 345 14.76 -13.04 9.04
C LYS A 345 15.30 -11.63 9.01
N GLU A 346 14.48 -10.61 9.23
CA GLU A 346 14.96 -9.23 9.34
C GLU A 346 15.97 -9.10 10.49
N LEU A 347 15.67 -9.63 11.67
CA LEU A 347 16.58 -9.60 12.82
C LEU A 347 17.93 -10.22 12.48
N LYS A 348 17.94 -11.40 11.86
CA LYS A 348 19.18 -12.04 11.43
C LYS A 348 19.89 -11.28 10.31
N TYR A 349 19.15 -10.69 9.37
CA TYR A 349 19.70 -9.94 8.25
C TYR A 349 20.39 -8.65 8.73
N TRP A 350 19.71 -7.88 9.58
CA TRP A 350 20.18 -6.56 9.99
C TRP A 350 21.06 -6.59 11.22
N VAL A 351 20.84 -7.49 12.17
CA VAL A 351 21.60 -7.54 13.43
C VAL A 351 22.61 -8.67 13.45
N GLY A 352 22.27 -9.80 12.84
CA GLY A 352 23.14 -10.97 12.74
C GLY A 352 22.69 -12.15 13.60
N PRO A 353 23.41 -13.29 13.53
CA PRO A 353 22.97 -14.54 14.12
C PRO A 353 22.81 -14.56 15.65
N ASN A 354 23.53 -13.67 16.34
CA ASN A 354 23.49 -13.58 17.81
C ASN A 354 22.33 -12.70 18.30
N SER A 355 21.64 -11.99 17.40
CA SER A 355 20.52 -11.10 17.73
C SER A 355 20.86 -10.03 18.77
N ASP A 356 22.13 -9.62 18.87
CA ASP A 356 22.61 -8.50 19.70
C ASP A 356 23.54 -7.63 18.83
N PRO A 357 23.19 -6.36 18.55
CA PRO A 357 23.98 -5.51 17.67
C PRO A 357 25.38 -5.19 18.18
N ARG A 358 25.70 -5.43 19.45
CA ARG A 358 27.05 -5.26 20.03
C ARG A 358 27.92 -6.47 19.79
N ASN A 359 27.31 -7.66 19.71
CA ASN A 359 28.00 -8.94 19.64
C ASN A 359 27.69 -9.64 18.31
N THR A 360 28.41 -9.25 17.27
CA THR A 360 28.32 -9.84 15.93
C THR A 360 29.39 -10.89 15.67
N ALA A 361 30.12 -11.33 16.70
CA ALA A 361 31.11 -12.39 16.60
C ALA A 361 30.41 -13.74 16.36
N SER A 362 30.52 -14.24 15.13
CA SER A 362 29.88 -15.48 14.68
C SER A 362 30.77 -16.17 13.65
N SER A 363 30.59 -17.48 13.41
CA SER A 363 31.19 -18.19 12.27
C SER A 363 30.46 -17.94 10.95
N SER A 364 29.25 -17.37 10.99
CA SER A 364 28.47 -17.02 9.79
C SER A 364 29.23 -16.04 8.89
N ASN A 365 29.15 -16.22 7.57
CA ASN A 365 29.66 -15.25 6.59
C ASN A 365 28.87 -13.93 6.65
N TRP A 366 27.59 -14.00 7.05
CA TRP A 366 26.75 -12.83 7.27
C TRP A 366 26.75 -12.46 8.75
N LYS A 367 27.43 -11.36 9.10
CA LYS A 367 27.56 -10.85 10.47
C LYS A 367 26.37 -10.01 10.92
N GLY A 368 25.50 -9.60 9.99
CA GLY A 368 24.49 -8.57 10.20
C GLY A 368 25.00 -7.18 9.78
N ILE A 369 24.10 -6.32 9.32
CA ILE A 369 24.41 -4.93 8.94
C ILE A 369 24.92 -4.12 10.13
N ALA A 370 24.42 -4.36 11.33
CA ALA A 370 24.86 -3.75 12.59
C ALA A 370 26.36 -3.97 12.89
N ASN A 371 26.99 -4.97 12.27
CA ASN A 371 28.44 -5.15 12.36
C ASN A 371 29.22 -4.03 11.63
N TYR A 372 28.65 -3.48 10.56
CA TYR A 372 29.35 -2.59 9.64
C TYR A 372 28.89 -1.13 9.75
N PHE A 373 27.64 -0.89 10.16
CA PHE A 373 27.05 0.45 10.24
C PHE A 373 26.60 0.78 11.65
N ALA A 374 26.97 1.97 12.11
CA ALA A 374 26.49 2.48 13.39
C ALA A 374 25.01 2.84 13.29
N ASP A 375 24.26 2.57 14.36
CA ASP A 375 22.86 2.98 14.47
C ASP A 375 22.71 4.51 14.47
N LYS A 376 21.58 4.97 13.91
CA LYS A 376 21.12 6.36 13.92
C LYS A 376 19.76 6.45 14.58
N SER A 377 19.46 7.62 15.14
CA SER A 377 18.15 7.90 15.75
C SER A 377 17.61 9.24 15.27
N SER A 378 16.29 9.32 15.10
CA SER A 378 15.54 10.56 14.87
C SER A 378 14.91 11.14 16.16
N ILE A 379 15.13 10.49 17.30
CA ILE A 379 14.49 10.85 18.59
C ILE A 379 15.27 11.99 19.26
N LYS A 380 15.01 13.23 18.81
CA LYS A 380 15.70 14.45 19.29
C LYS A 380 14.77 15.49 19.94
N GLN A 381 13.46 15.30 19.84
CA GLN A 381 12.48 16.28 20.28
C GLN A 381 11.39 15.62 21.12
N LEU A 382 10.86 16.39 22.08
CA LEU A 382 9.66 16.02 22.82
C LEU A 382 8.39 16.51 22.10
N PRO A 383 7.25 15.81 22.28
CA PRO A 383 7.17 14.49 22.90
C PRO A 383 7.80 13.41 22.02
N PHE A 384 8.31 12.34 22.63
CA PHE A 384 8.61 11.09 21.95
C PHE A 384 7.66 10.03 22.48
N THR A 385 6.85 9.43 21.62
CA THR A 385 5.92 8.34 21.97
C THR A 385 6.07 7.21 20.97
N THR A 386 6.11 5.98 21.47
CA THR A 386 6.05 4.76 20.67
C THR A 386 5.09 3.79 21.32
N ASN A 387 4.16 3.25 20.54
CA ASN A 387 3.28 2.16 20.93
C ASN A 387 3.80 0.80 20.45
N PHE A 388 5.01 0.79 19.89
CA PHE A 388 5.59 -0.36 19.18
C PHE A 388 4.70 -0.82 18.02
N ASN A 389 3.89 0.07 17.45
CA ASN A 389 3.08 -0.22 16.30
C ASN A 389 3.98 -0.46 15.09
N THR A 390 3.93 -1.66 14.54
CA THR A 390 4.75 -2.06 13.41
C THR A 390 4.19 -1.62 12.05
N GLY A 391 3.02 -0.96 12.02
CA GLY A 391 2.37 -0.47 10.80
C GLY A 391 1.39 -1.47 10.17
N HIS A 392 1.09 -2.56 10.87
CA HIS A 392 0.12 -3.59 10.48
C HIS A 392 -0.41 -4.34 11.71
N GLY A 393 -1.52 -5.06 11.55
CA GLY A 393 -2.06 -5.92 12.60
C GLY A 393 -3.20 -6.79 12.10
N SER A 394 -3.51 -7.86 12.84
CA SER A 394 -4.74 -8.64 12.66
C SER A 394 -5.96 -7.97 13.32
N GLN A 395 -5.71 -6.93 14.13
CA GLN A 395 -6.67 -6.14 14.87
C GLN A 395 -6.12 -4.72 15.07
N PHE A 396 -6.98 -3.77 15.41
CA PHE A 396 -6.60 -2.41 15.75
C PHE A 396 -7.11 -2.07 17.16
N ALA A 397 -6.20 -1.74 18.06
CA ALA A 397 -6.50 -1.28 19.41
C ALA A 397 -6.47 0.24 19.50
N VAL A 398 -7.35 0.80 20.33
CA VAL A 398 -7.33 2.21 20.75
C VAL A 398 -7.44 2.24 22.27
N ASP A 399 -6.44 2.79 22.93
CA ASP A 399 -6.30 2.84 24.39
C ASP A 399 -6.48 1.46 25.07
N GLY A 400 -6.00 0.41 24.41
CA GLY A 400 -6.04 -0.98 24.87
C GLY A 400 -7.32 -1.73 24.51
N ASN A 401 -8.34 -1.05 23.97
CA ASN A 401 -9.59 -1.64 23.53
C ASN A 401 -9.51 -2.04 22.06
N ILE A 402 -9.88 -3.28 21.74
CA ILE A 402 -9.93 -3.74 20.34
C ILE A 402 -11.12 -3.07 19.64
N MET A 403 -10.83 -2.11 18.78
CA MET A 403 -11.83 -1.34 18.04
C MET A 403 -12.14 -1.94 16.66
N SER A 404 -11.23 -2.75 16.13
CA SER A 404 -11.43 -3.52 14.90
C SER A 404 -10.72 -4.86 15.01
N THR A 405 -11.38 -5.93 14.57
CA THR A 405 -10.81 -7.27 14.40
C THR A 405 -10.47 -7.59 12.94
N LYS A 406 -10.48 -6.58 12.07
CA LYS A 406 -10.10 -6.72 10.66
C LYS A 406 -8.58 -6.60 10.56
N GLU A 407 -8.00 -7.41 9.68
CA GLU A 407 -6.60 -7.25 9.29
C GLU A 407 -6.37 -5.91 8.60
N TRP A 408 -5.19 -5.34 8.80
CA TRP A 408 -4.82 -4.07 8.20
C TRP A 408 -3.29 -3.91 8.09
N ASN A 409 -2.88 -3.09 7.13
CA ASN A 409 -1.59 -2.41 7.13
C ASN A 409 -1.81 -0.95 6.72
N ASN A 410 -1.11 -0.05 7.41
CA ASN A 410 -0.92 1.33 7.03
C ASN A 410 0.41 1.76 7.65
N ARG A 411 1.47 1.78 6.83
CA ARG A 411 2.83 2.04 7.29
C ARG A 411 3.06 3.49 7.72
N SER A 412 2.19 4.43 7.34
CA SER A 412 2.19 5.78 7.93
C SER A 412 2.03 5.75 9.46
N LEU A 413 1.36 4.71 9.98
CA LEU A 413 1.14 4.49 11.43
C LEU A 413 2.26 3.70 12.11
N GLN A 414 3.29 3.26 11.38
CA GLN A 414 4.45 2.60 11.99
C GLN A 414 5.15 3.58 12.94
N ASP A 415 5.39 3.17 14.19
CA ASP A 415 6.14 3.97 15.15
C ASP A 415 7.65 3.87 14.90
N ILE A 416 8.42 4.76 15.51
CA ILE A 416 9.87 4.53 15.63
C ILE A 416 10.05 3.28 16.51
N LEU A 417 10.56 2.20 15.90
CA LEU A 417 10.84 0.93 16.57
C LEU A 417 12.19 0.98 17.31
N PRO A 418 12.46 0.04 18.25
CA PRO A 418 13.70 0.04 19.03
C PRO A 418 14.96 0.16 18.19
N THR A 419 15.84 1.10 18.57
CA THR A 419 17.18 1.27 18.00
C THR A 419 17.96 -0.03 18.09
N TRP A 420 17.86 -0.73 19.23
CA TRP A 420 18.59 -1.97 19.49
C TRP A 420 17.65 -3.17 19.59
N ARG A 421 17.87 -4.16 18.72
CA ARG A 421 17.13 -5.43 18.70
C ARG A 421 18.13 -6.60 18.70
N TRP A 422 18.46 -7.22 19.82
CA TRP A 422 18.11 -6.80 21.18
C TRP A 422 19.35 -6.77 22.06
N ILE A 423 19.53 -5.65 22.77
CA ILE A 423 20.50 -5.57 23.86
C ILE A 423 19.77 -5.99 25.14
N ALA A 424 19.80 -7.29 25.45
CA ALA A 424 19.21 -7.88 26.64
C ALA A 424 20.33 -8.43 27.54
N GLU A 425 20.74 -7.64 28.54
CA GLU A 425 21.84 -7.95 29.45
C GLU A 425 21.33 -8.72 30.68
N SER A 426 21.99 -9.83 31.02
CA SER A 426 21.71 -10.59 32.22
C SER A 426 22.94 -11.36 32.70
N SER A 427 23.04 -11.61 34.02
CA SER A 427 24.00 -12.55 34.59
C SER A 427 23.64 -14.03 34.34
N GLY A 428 22.40 -14.30 33.93
CA GLY A 428 21.91 -15.62 33.57
C GLY A 428 21.29 -15.62 32.18
N THR A 429 20.26 -16.44 31.97
CA THR A 429 19.48 -16.41 30.73
C THR A 429 18.56 -15.20 30.73
N ALA A 430 18.84 -14.23 29.86
CA ALA A 430 18.00 -13.04 29.72
C ALA A 430 16.57 -13.37 29.25
N LEU A 431 15.61 -12.53 29.63
CA LEU A 431 14.27 -12.55 29.07
C LEU A 431 14.30 -12.27 27.56
N LYS A 432 13.35 -12.86 26.83
CA LYS A 432 13.25 -12.74 25.37
C LYS A 432 12.25 -11.64 24.98
N PRO A 433 12.72 -10.54 24.36
CA PRO A 433 11.84 -9.57 23.69
C PRO A 433 11.34 -10.09 22.33
N SER A 434 10.11 -9.73 21.97
CA SER A 434 9.50 -9.94 20.66
C SER A 434 8.37 -8.92 20.45
N TYR A 435 7.86 -8.76 19.23
CA TYR A 435 6.57 -8.09 19.04
C TYR A 435 5.43 -9.07 19.35
N ASP A 436 4.26 -8.53 19.72
CA ASP A 436 3.03 -9.29 19.91
C ASP A 436 1.87 -8.54 19.27
N TRP A 437 1.24 -9.16 18.29
CA TRP A 437 0.10 -8.60 17.55
C TRP A 437 -1.27 -8.94 18.16
N ASN A 438 -1.29 -9.78 19.21
CA ASN A 438 -2.53 -10.14 19.90
C ASN A 438 -2.87 -9.20 21.06
N ASN A 439 -1.89 -8.43 21.55
CA ASN A 439 -2.06 -7.45 22.60
C ASN A 439 -1.45 -6.13 22.13
N ALA A 440 -2.27 -5.13 21.87
CA ALA A 440 -1.81 -3.79 21.50
C ALA A 440 -2.51 -2.75 22.38
N TYR A 441 -1.84 -1.65 22.67
CA TYR A 441 -2.45 -0.51 23.35
C TYR A 441 -3.01 0.48 22.33
N TYR A 442 -2.20 0.85 21.33
CA TYR A 442 -2.66 1.61 20.17
C TYR A 442 -2.09 1.01 18.89
N GLY A 443 -2.93 0.83 17.87
CA GLY A 443 -2.53 0.18 16.62
C GLY A 443 -2.56 -1.34 16.71
N GLY A 444 -1.56 -2.01 16.15
CA GLY A 444 -1.63 -3.45 15.83
C GLY A 444 -0.68 -4.35 16.60
N SER A 445 0.22 -3.78 17.41
CA SER A 445 1.25 -4.53 18.12
C SER A 445 1.69 -3.87 19.42
N SER A 446 2.36 -4.65 20.27
CA SER A 446 3.12 -4.20 21.44
C SER A 446 4.49 -4.87 21.48
N LEU A 447 5.36 -4.42 22.38
CA LEU A 447 6.58 -5.15 22.75
C LEU A 447 6.26 -6.17 23.84
N LYS A 448 6.47 -7.46 23.59
CA LYS A 448 6.37 -8.53 24.60
C LYS A 448 7.76 -8.88 25.12
N VAL A 449 7.91 -9.00 26.43
CA VAL A 449 9.11 -9.53 27.08
C VAL A 449 8.70 -10.75 27.91
N SER A 450 9.33 -11.90 27.67
CA SER A 450 8.90 -13.16 28.31
C SER A 450 10.02 -14.16 28.55
N GLY A 451 9.82 -15.05 29.52
CA GLY A 451 10.77 -16.10 29.90
C GLY A 451 10.68 -16.44 31.39
N ALA A 452 11.62 -17.25 31.88
CA ALA A 452 11.79 -17.42 33.32
C ALA A 452 12.48 -16.18 33.91
N LEU A 453 11.99 -15.67 35.03
CA LEU A 453 12.58 -14.54 35.76
C LEU A 453 12.87 -14.95 37.21
N SER A 454 14.06 -14.69 37.71
CA SER A 454 14.50 -14.98 39.07
C SER A 454 15.56 -13.97 39.51
N PRO A 455 15.96 -13.97 40.80
CA PRO A 455 17.02 -13.11 41.28
C PRO A 455 18.37 -13.29 40.56
N GLN A 456 18.58 -14.42 39.86
CA GLN A 456 19.84 -14.77 39.20
C GLN A 456 19.91 -14.32 37.73
N ASN A 457 18.78 -13.97 37.13
CA ASN A 457 18.70 -13.59 35.72
C ASN A 457 17.88 -12.31 35.48
N ALA A 458 17.95 -11.37 36.42
CA ALA A 458 17.50 -10.00 36.18
C ALA A 458 18.00 -9.53 34.81
N THR A 459 17.11 -8.92 34.03
CA THR A 459 17.35 -8.59 32.62
C THR A 459 17.24 -7.09 32.41
N HIS A 460 18.28 -6.46 31.88
CA HIS A 460 18.27 -5.07 31.43
C HIS A 460 18.16 -5.03 29.90
N LEU A 461 17.03 -4.52 29.41
CA LEU A 461 16.69 -4.42 27.99
C LEU A 461 16.85 -2.96 27.53
N LYS A 462 17.95 -2.65 26.82
CA LYS A 462 18.17 -1.32 26.22
C LYS A 462 17.42 -1.24 24.89
N LEU A 463 16.61 -0.19 24.69
CA LEU A 463 15.68 -0.10 23.55
C LEU A 463 16.04 1.03 22.58
N TYR A 464 16.12 2.26 23.08
CA TYR A 464 16.21 3.45 22.23
C TYR A 464 17.45 4.28 22.54
N ARG A 465 18.08 4.77 21.47
CA ARG A 465 18.98 5.91 21.53
C ARG A 465 18.19 7.19 21.32
N THR A 466 18.43 8.21 22.13
CA THR A 466 17.72 9.48 22.12
C THR A 466 18.66 10.66 22.32
N SER A 467 18.15 11.86 22.07
CA SER A 467 18.79 13.12 22.43
C SER A 467 17.70 14.09 22.90
N LEU A 468 17.00 13.71 23.97
CA LEU A 468 15.81 14.42 24.45
C LEU A 468 16.18 15.36 25.59
N PRO A 469 15.89 16.68 25.49
CA PRO A 469 16.13 17.61 26.58
C PRO A 469 15.18 17.31 27.75
N VAL A 470 15.65 17.56 28.98
CA VAL A 470 14.83 17.44 30.19
C VAL A 470 14.59 18.83 30.79
N SER A 471 13.33 19.18 31.00
CA SER A 471 12.85 20.33 31.77
C SER A 471 12.26 19.88 33.11
N SER A 472 11.91 20.84 33.97
CA SER A 472 11.38 20.57 35.32
C SER A 472 10.07 19.79 35.34
N ASP A 473 9.32 19.85 34.24
CA ASP A 473 8.05 19.18 34.04
C ASP A 473 8.18 17.89 33.21
N THR A 474 9.36 17.54 32.67
CA THR A 474 9.51 16.32 31.87
C THR A 474 9.18 15.08 32.70
N GLU A 475 8.43 14.17 32.09
CA GLU A 475 8.10 12.84 32.59
C GLU A 475 8.42 11.75 31.56
N VAL A 476 8.73 10.55 32.05
CA VAL A 476 8.72 9.32 31.27
C VAL A 476 7.51 8.49 31.70
N SER A 477 6.75 7.97 30.75
CA SER A 477 5.62 7.10 31.01
C SER A 477 5.74 5.76 30.28
N VAL A 478 5.20 4.71 30.92
CA VAL A 478 5.11 3.37 30.34
C VAL A 478 3.72 2.81 30.55
N THR A 479 3.14 2.26 29.49
CA THR A 479 1.86 1.54 29.52
C THR A 479 2.11 0.06 29.29
N TYR A 480 1.66 -0.79 30.21
CA TYR A 480 1.97 -2.22 30.21
C TYR A 480 0.78 -3.09 30.63
N LYS A 481 0.83 -4.36 30.25
CA LYS A 481 -0.13 -5.39 30.61
C LYS A 481 0.61 -6.68 30.96
N THR A 482 0.30 -7.27 32.10
CA THR A 482 0.89 -8.54 32.56
C THR A 482 -0.19 -9.41 33.21
N GLY A 483 0.01 -10.73 33.26
CA GLY A 483 -0.94 -11.67 33.86
C GLY A 483 -0.98 -11.63 35.39
N GLU A 484 0.03 -11.04 36.02
CA GLU A 484 0.19 -10.94 37.48
C GLU A 484 0.03 -9.48 37.93
N SER A 485 -0.23 -9.22 39.22
CA SER A 485 -0.27 -7.84 39.74
C SER A 485 1.13 -7.19 39.78
N ALA A 486 2.15 -7.99 40.13
CA ALA A 486 3.52 -7.53 40.21
C ALA A 486 4.14 -7.37 38.81
N SER A 487 4.39 -6.13 38.42
CA SER A 487 5.00 -5.85 37.11
C SER A 487 6.43 -6.38 37.02
N ASN A 488 7.17 -6.37 38.14
CA ASN A 488 8.61 -6.69 38.19
C ASN A 488 9.43 -5.87 37.18
N MET A 489 8.97 -4.65 36.86
CA MET A 489 9.52 -3.81 35.79
C MET A 489 9.95 -2.45 36.32
N LYS A 490 11.08 -1.97 35.80
CA LYS A 490 11.60 -0.62 36.00
C LYS A 490 11.83 0.04 34.65
N VAL A 491 11.60 1.35 34.56
CA VAL A 491 12.03 2.16 33.41
C VAL A 491 13.43 2.69 33.70
N GLY A 492 14.35 2.52 32.75
CA GLY A 492 15.72 2.99 32.86
C GLY A 492 16.00 4.15 31.91
N VAL A 493 16.62 5.22 32.43
CA VAL A 493 17.01 6.42 31.67
C VAL A 493 18.50 6.66 31.87
N SER A 494 19.26 6.81 30.78
CA SER A 494 20.64 7.32 30.84
C SER A 494 20.74 8.70 30.22
N PHE A 495 21.80 9.44 30.56
CA PHE A 495 21.97 10.83 30.16
C PHE A 495 23.30 11.03 29.44
N ALA A 496 23.37 12.02 28.54
CA ALA A 496 24.51 12.24 27.65
C ALA A 496 25.84 12.55 28.36
N ASP A 497 25.79 13.06 29.59
CA ASP A 497 26.95 13.31 30.45
C ASP A 497 27.50 12.03 31.12
N ASN A 498 26.72 10.96 31.19
CA ASN A 498 27.14 9.64 31.67
C ASN A 498 26.30 8.50 31.04
N PRO A 499 26.49 8.20 29.74
CA PRO A 499 25.57 7.38 28.96
C PRO A 499 25.52 5.90 29.38
N GLU A 500 26.55 5.40 30.05
CA GLU A 500 26.61 4.02 30.56
C GLU A 500 25.87 3.82 31.90
N HIS A 501 25.58 4.91 32.62
CA HIS A 501 24.86 4.85 33.89
C HIS A 501 23.37 5.08 33.68
N PHE A 502 22.55 4.10 34.07
CA PHE A 502 21.10 4.16 34.00
C PHE A 502 20.50 4.42 35.37
N GLU A 503 19.66 5.44 35.46
CA GLU A 503 18.73 5.64 36.57
C GLU A 503 17.50 4.76 36.35
N PHE A 504 17.17 3.90 37.32
CA PHE A 504 16.04 2.98 37.23
C PHE A 504 14.92 3.38 38.17
N PHE A 505 13.71 3.50 37.62
CA PHE A 505 12.51 3.90 38.33
C PHE A 505 11.51 2.75 38.35
N ASP A 506 11.03 2.40 39.54
CA ASP A 506 10.03 1.36 39.70
C ASP A 506 8.69 1.75 39.09
N VAL A 507 8.13 0.86 38.27
CA VAL A 507 6.84 1.05 37.64
C VAL A 507 5.70 0.74 38.62
N GLY A 508 5.99 -0.08 39.64
CA GLY A 508 5.04 -0.52 40.65
C GLY A 508 4.13 -1.65 40.17
N ASP A 509 3.24 -2.06 41.06
CA ASP A 509 2.21 -3.06 40.76
C ASP A 509 1.04 -2.43 40.00
N GLY A 510 0.34 -3.26 39.24
CA GLY A 510 -0.85 -2.88 38.48
C GLY A 510 -1.99 -3.87 38.63
N GLU A 511 -3.11 -3.57 37.99
CA GLU A 511 -4.22 -4.50 37.83
C GLU A 511 -3.82 -5.62 36.84
N ALA A 512 -3.91 -6.87 37.31
CA ALA A 512 -3.59 -8.04 36.52
C ALA A 512 -4.49 -8.13 35.28
N SER A 513 -3.91 -8.48 34.13
CA SER A 513 -4.56 -8.60 32.83
C SER A 513 -5.22 -7.33 32.28
N ALA A 514 -4.99 -6.16 32.90
CA ALA A 514 -5.41 -4.86 32.40
C ALA A 514 -4.21 -4.05 31.89
N TRP A 515 -4.48 -3.02 31.09
CA TRP A 515 -3.47 -2.03 30.71
C TRP A 515 -3.29 -1.02 31.85
N ASN A 516 -2.06 -0.93 32.36
CA ASN A 516 -1.66 -0.04 33.45
C ASN A 516 -0.70 1.01 32.90
N THR A 517 -0.86 2.27 33.30
CA THR A 517 0.04 3.36 32.90
C THR A 517 0.71 3.97 34.12
N LYS A 518 2.03 4.09 34.08
CA LYS A 518 2.81 4.78 35.10
C LYS A 518 3.57 5.94 34.48
N SER A 519 3.38 7.14 35.02
CA SER A 519 4.21 8.32 34.75
C SER A 519 5.19 8.56 35.90
N ILE A 520 6.42 8.88 35.55
CA ILE A 520 7.54 9.14 36.47
C ILE A 520 8.14 10.50 36.11
N SER A 521 8.18 11.41 37.07
CA SER A 521 8.80 12.71 36.87
C SER A 521 10.32 12.58 36.74
N LEU A 522 10.88 13.26 35.74
CA LEU A 522 12.32 13.44 35.52
C LEU A 522 12.78 14.85 35.92
N GLY A 523 11.93 15.65 36.57
CA GLY A 523 12.21 17.06 36.87
C GLY A 523 13.46 17.30 37.70
N SER A 524 13.89 16.32 38.52
CA SER A 524 15.16 16.37 39.25
C SER A 524 16.41 16.33 38.35
N PHE A 525 16.24 15.98 37.08
CA PHE A 525 17.27 15.92 36.05
C PHE A 525 17.17 17.06 35.04
N ALA A 526 16.36 18.09 35.33
CA ALA A 526 16.21 19.25 34.46
C ALA A 526 17.56 19.86 34.06
N GLY A 527 17.70 20.19 32.78
CA GLY A 527 18.94 20.67 32.16
C GLY A 527 19.86 19.58 31.62
N ARG A 528 19.59 18.29 31.91
CA ARG A 528 20.29 17.15 31.26
C ARG A 528 19.60 16.75 29.96
N THR A 529 20.27 15.91 29.19
CA THR A 529 19.75 15.33 27.93
C THR A 529 19.72 13.81 28.06
N ILE A 530 18.58 13.18 27.80
CA ILE A 530 18.43 11.72 27.81
C ILE A 530 19.14 11.14 26.57
N ASP A 531 20.09 10.23 26.81
CA ASP A 531 20.85 9.53 25.77
C ASP A 531 20.22 8.18 25.39
N ALA A 532 19.63 7.47 26.36
CA ALA A 532 18.98 6.20 26.10
C ALA A 532 17.79 5.90 27.01
N LEU A 533 16.84 5.13 26.46
CA LEU A 533 15.70 4.55 27.19
C LEU A 533 15.82 3.03 27.22
N SER A 534 15.49 2.44 28.37
CA SER A 534 15.56 1.00 28.62
C SER A 534 14.47 0.54 29.58
N LEU A 535 14.32 -0.78 29.68
CA LEU A 535 13.50 -1.44 30.68
C LEU A 535 14.38 -2.41 31.48
N LYS A 536 14.09 -2.59 32.76
CA LYS A 536 14.74 -3.61 33.59
C LYS A 536 13.70 -4.47 34.27
N PHE A 537 13.96 -5.77 34.28
CA PHE A 537 13.10 -6.78 34.87
C PHE A 537 13.86 -7.50 35.98
N ASP A 538 13.36 -7.41 37.21
CA ASP A 538 13.93 -8.11 38.36
C ASP A 538 12.82 -8.59 39.30
N SER A 539 13.03 -9.75 39.91
CA SER A 539 12.09 -10.35 40.86
C SER A 539 12.85 -10.96 42.02
N GLY A 540 12.34 -10.77 43.23
CA GLY A 540 12.85 -11.45 44.43
C GLY A 540 12.51 -12.95 44.46
N ASN A 541 11.54 -13.39 43.66
CA ASN A 541 11.07 -14.77 43.57
C ASN A 541 11.32 -15.35 42.16
N ALA A 542 11.44 -16.67 42.08
CA ALA A 542 11.47 -17.35 40.79
C ALA A 542 10.07 -17.42 40.17
N LEU A 543 9.94 -16.92 38.95
CA LEU A 543 8.74 -16.92 38.11
C LEU A 543 9.06 -17.73 36.85
N SER A 544 8.42 -18.89 36.68
CA SER A 544 8.73 -19.81 35.58
C SER A 544 8.29 -19.31 34.21
N ASN A 545 7.19 -18.56 34.16
CA ASN A 545 6.53 -18.11 32.93
C ASN A 545 6.23 -16.60 32.97
N TYR A 546 7.20 -15.77 33.34
CA TYR A 546 7.01 -14.32 33.35
C TYR A 546 6.75 -13.80 31.93
N ALA A 547 5.72 -12.98 31.79
CA ALA A 547 5.37 -12.31 30.54
C ALA A 547 4.73 -10.94 30.81
N ILE A 548 5.17 -9.95 30.05
CA ILE A 548 4.65 -8.59 30.09
C ILE A 548 4.64 -8.01 28.67
N ASN A 549 3.56 -7.30 28.33
CA ASN A 549 3.43 -6.53 27.12
C ASN A 549 3.59 -5.05 27.47
N ILE A 550 4.40 -4.32 26.70
CA ILE A 550 4.58 -2.88 26.79
C ILE A 550 3.92 -2.29 25.55
N GLY A 551 2.80 -1.61 25.78
CA GLY A 551 1.95 -1.05 24.73
C GLY A 551 2.25 0.41 24.44
N GLN A 552 2.95 1.11 25.34
CA GLN A 552 3.45 2.47 25.09
C GLN A 552 4.69 2.77 25.94
N LEU A 553 5.64 3.50 25.36
CA LEU A 553 6.71 4.20 26.06
C LEU A 553 6.72 5.66 25.56
N SER A 554 6.66 6.62 26.48
CA SER A 554 6.65 8.04 26.13
C SER A 554 7.58 8.86 27.02
N VAL A 555 8.18 9.90 26.45
CA VAL A 555 8.85 10.98 27.17
C VAL A 555 8.23 12.28 26.69
N ARG A 556 7.74 13.10 27.63
CA ARG A 556 7.01 14.34 27.32
C ARG A 556 7.12 15.34 28.46
N ASN A 557 6.76 16.59 28.20
CA ASN A 557 6.67 17.62 29.23
C ASN A 557 5.29 17.60 29.90
N GLY A 558 5.29 17.69 31.23
CA GLY A 558 4.14 17.69 32.11
C GLY A 558 3.45 19.05 32.11
N GLY A 559 2.52 19.22 31.19
CA GLY A 559 1.52 20.28 31.18
C GLY A 559 0.24 19.73 30.59
N SER A 560 -0.90 20.34 30.87
CA SER A 560 -2.12 20.06 30.12
C SER A 560 -1.92 20.51 28.67
N SER A 561 -1.34 19.65 27.85
CA SER A 561 -1.34 19.81 26.42
C SER A 561 -2.79 19.73 25.97
N SER A 562 -3.32 20.84 25.47
CA SER A 562 -4.71 20.90 25.04
C SER A 562 -4.96 19.85 23.96
N ALA A 563 -6.14 19.24 23.98
CA ALA A 563 -6.59 18.44 22.85
C ALA A 563 -6.44 19.24 21.54
N PRO A 564 -6.08 18.59 20.41
CA PRO A 564 -6.11 19.26 19.11
C PRO A 564 -7.47 19.90 18.84
N GLU A 565 -7.49 20.96 18.03
CA GLU A 565 -8.74 21.56 17.59
C GLU A 565 -9.53 20.57 16.71
N THR A 566 -10.85 20.73 16.69
CA THR A 566 -11.71 19.97 15.77
C THR A 566 -11.24 20.19 14.34
N VAL A 567 -11.17 19.11 13.57
CA VAL A 567 -10.88 19.17 12.14
C VAL A 567 -11.91 20.07 11.43
N THR A 568 -11.45 20.92 10.52
CA THR A 568 -12.32 21.79 9.71
C THR A 568 -12.36 21.34 8.26
N GLY A 569 -13.42 21.71 7.54
CA GLY A 569 -13.54 21.41 6.11
C GLY A 569 -13.66 19.91 5.79
N LEU A 570 -14.11 19.07 6.73
CA LEU A 570 -14.37 17.66 6.47
C LEU A 570 -15.42 17.52 5.36
N ALA A 571 -15.03 16.89 4.26
CA ALA A 571 -15.86 16.64 3.09
C ALA A 571 -15.80 15.17 2.68
N ILE A 572 -16.93 14.65 2.23
CA ILE A 572 -17.01 13.42 1.44
C ILE A 572 -16.89 13.85 -0.02
N GLU A 573 -15.73 13.60 -0.61
CA GLU A 573 -15.35 14.01 -1.97
C GLU A 573 -16.08 13.17 -3.02
N ASP A 574 -16.23 11.88 -2.74
CA ASP A 574 -16.85 10.91 -3.64
C ASP A 574 -17.37 9.71 -2.85
N VAL A 575 -18.43 9.07 -3.35
CA VAL A 575 -19.04 7.86 -2.79
C VAL A 575 -19.43 6.91 -3.90
N ASP A 576 -18.93 5.68 -3.85
CA ASP A 576 -19.40 4.62 -4.73
C ASP A 576 -20.47 3.78 -4.06
N PHE A 577 -21.44 3.29 -4.82
CA PHE A 577 -22.46 2.38 -4.33
C PHE A 577 -22.45 1.10 -5.13
N SER A 578 -22.17 -0.02 -4.45
CA SER A 578 -22.30 -1.36 -5.02
C SER A 578 -23.37 -2.12 -4.25
N GLY A 579 -24.60 -2.04 -4.75
CA GLY A 579 -25.79 -2.60 -4.09
C GLY A 579 -25.99 -1.99 -2.70
N ASN A 580 -25.83 -2.83 -1.67
CA ASN A 580 -25.99 -2.43 -0.27
C ASN A 580 -24.65 -2.09 0.43
N THR A 581 -23.61 -1.81 -0.35
CA THR A 581 -22.29 -1.39 0.14
C THR A 581 -21.88 -0.06 -0.47
N ALA A 582 -21.10 0.73 0.26
CA ALA A 582 -20.53 1.97 -0.24
C ALA A 582 -19.13 2.21 0.33
N ASP A 583 -18.22 2.70 -0.52
CA ASP A 583 -16.94 3.25 -0.11
C ASP A 583 -16.94 4.77 -0.32
N ALA A 584 -16.02 5.46 0.37
CA ALA A 584 -16.01 6.93 0.35
C ALA A 584 -14.59 7.49 0.39
N ARG A 585 -14.39 8.57 -0.37
CA ARG A 585 -13.19 9.41 -0.32
C ARG A 585 -13.44 10.60 0.58
N LEU A 586 -12.62 10.76 1.61
CA LEU A 586 -12.69 11.86 2.57
C LEU A 586 -11.51 12.81 2.39
N SER A 587 -11.76 14.10 2.63
CA SER A 587 -10.68 15.08 2.81
C SER A 587 -11.04 16.13 3.86
N TRP A 588 -10.04 16.76 4.45
CA TRP A 588 -10.19 17.82 5.44
C TRP A 588 -8.98 18.74 5.52
N ASN A 589 -9.11 19.84 6.25
CA ASN A 589 -7.98 20.72 6.57
C ASN A 589 -7.20 20.19 7.79
N PRO A 590 -5.87 20.35 7.82
CA PRO A 590 -5.07 20.01 9.01
C PRO A 590 -5.63 20.69 10.28
N SER A 591 -5.71 19.93 11.36
CA SER A 591 -6.10 20.48 12.67
C SER A 591 -4.99 21.39 13.23
N SER A 592 -5.38 22.50 13.86
CA SER A 592 -4.50 23.38 14.64
C SER A 592 -4.31 22.84 16.06
N GLY A 593 -3.10 22.98 16.61
CA GLY A 593 -2.76 22.54 17.96
C GLY A 593 -1.36 21.94 18.03
N ASP A 594 -1.08 21.20 19.12
CA ASP A 594 0.13 20.37 19.25
C ASP A 594 0.29 19.41 18.06
N LYS A 595 1.50 18.87 17.87
CA LYS A 595 1.82 17.95 16.77
C LYS A 595 0.80 16.79 16.70
N ILE A 596 0.14 16.65 15.54
CA ILE A 596 -0.85 15.61 15.27
C ILE A 596 -0.12 14.29 14.98
N GLN A 597 -0.48 13.24 15.72
CA GLN A 597 -0.01 11.88 15.49
C GLN A 597 -0.75 11.22 14.33
N ALA A 598 -2.08 11.30 14.36
CA ALA A 598 -2.97 10.71 13.36
C ALA A 598 -4.37 11.34 13.43
N TYR A 599 -5.19 11.03 12.43
CA TYR A 599 -6.63 11.22 12.43
C TYR A 599 -7.30 9.86 12.49
N GLU A 600 -8.14 9.64 13.50
CA GLU A 600 -8.98 8.46 13.65
C GLU A 600 -10.30 8.70 12.90
N VAL A 601 -10.71 7.74 12.08
CA VAL A 601 -11.95 7.79 11.29
C VAL A 601 -12.94 6.78 11.83
N TYR A 602 -14.16 7.23 12.09
CA TYR A 602 -15.25 6.42 12.61
C TYR A 602 -16.47 6.51 11.71
N ARG A 603 -17.32 5.49 11.76
CA ARG A 603 -18.70 5.52 11.29
C ARG A 603 -19.63 5.56 12.50
N VAL A 604 -20.64 6.42 12.45
CA VAL A 604 -21.72 6.41 13.44
C VAL A 604 -22.80 5.44 12.96
N LYS A 605 -23.04 4.38 13.74
CA LYS A 605 -24.08 3.38 13.46
C LYS A 605 -25.48 3.92 13.79
N PRO A 606 -26.57 3.29 13.28
CA PRO A 606 -27.94 3.72 13.57
C PRO A 606 -28.32 3.76 15.06
N ASP A 607 -27.64 2.97 15.90
CA ASP A 607 -27.81 2.94 17.35
C ASP A 607 -27.05 4.09 18.08
N GLY A 608 -26.36 4.96 17.34
CA GLY A 608 -25.54 6.06 17.84
C GLY A 608 -24.14 5.68 18.28
N THR A 609 -23.78 4.39 18.27
CA THR A 609 -22.43 3.93 18.65
C THR A 609 -21.46 4.03 17.47
N ARG A 610 -20.15 4.12 17.78
CA ARG A 610 -19.09 4.24 16.78
C ARG A 610 -18.59 2.87 16.30
N GLU A 611 -18.33 2.76 15.01
CA GLU A 611 -17.52 1.72 14.37
C GLU A 611 -16.19 2.37 13.92
N PHE A 612 -15.05 1.78 14.28
CA PHE A 612 -13.74 2.27 13.84
C PHE A 612 -13.48 1.85 12.39
N ILE A 613 -13.17 2.83 11.54
CA ILE A 613 -12.90 2.62 10.12
C ILE A 613 -11.40 2.57 9.84
N GLY A 614 -10.61 3.36 10.56
CA GLY A 614 -9.14 3.33 10.46
C GLY A 614 -8.50 4.61 10.96
N ALA A 615 -7.20 4.75 10.73
CA ALA A 615 -6.46 5.96 11.07
C ALA A 615 -5.39 6.29 10.01
N THR A 616 -5.05 7.57 9.89
CA THR A 616 -4.02 8.06 8.97
C THR A 616 -3.43 9.39 9.48
N PRO A 617 -2.13 9.70 9.32
CA PRO A 617 -1.64 11.06 9.54
C PRO A 617 -2.00 12.02 8.39
N ASN A 618 -2.47 11.48 7.26
CA ASN A 618 -2.86 12.27 6.11
C ASN A 618 -4.19 13.01 6.36
N THR A 619 -4.44 14.10 5.65
CA THR A 619 -5.71 14.84 5.66
C THR A 619 -6.67 14.43 4.55
N ALA A 620 -6.41 13.28 3.94
CA ALA A 620 -7.30 12.58 3.03
C ALA A 620 -7.29 11.10 3.38
N TYR A 621 -8.47 10.46 3.36
CA TYR A 621 -8.61 9.05 3.73
C TYR A 621 -9.67 8.34 2.87
N TYR A 622 -9.38 7.11 2.49
CA TYR A 622 -10.33 6.24 1.79
C TYR A 622 -10.99 5.31 2.80
N ALA A 623 -12.28 5.51 3.05
CA ALA A 623 -13.09 4.59 3.81
C ALA A 623 -13.43 3.39 2.93
N GLN A 624 -12.89 2.21 3.28
CA GLN A 624 -13.16 0.95 2.61
C GLN A 624 -14.68 0.64 2.55
N PRO A 625 -15.11 -0.28 1.65
CA PRO A 625 -16.52 -0.61 1.49
C PRO A 625 -17.20 -0.96 2.83
N MET A 626 -18.22 -0.19 3.18
CA MET A 626 -19.08 -0.36 4.34
C MET A 626 -20.42 -0.91 3.88
N SER A 627 -20.96 -1.90 4.60
CA SER A 627 -22.32 -2.38 4.35
C SER A 627 -23.35 -1.46 4.99
N ARG A 628 -24.45 -1.18 4.28
CA ARG A 628 -25.62 -0.47 4.81
C ARG A 628 -26.22 -1.28 5.97
N LEU A 629 -26.40 -0.63 7.10
CA LEU A 629 -26.92 -1.25 8.32
C LEU A 629 -28.43 -1.08 8.41
N GLY A 630 -29.16 -2.20 8.33
CA GLY A 630 -30.62 -2.20 8.37
C GLY A 630 -31.21 -1.33 7.25
N GLY A 631 -32.19 -0.49 7.60
CA GLY A 631 -32.82 0.46 6.69
C GLY A 631 -32.25 1.88 6.75
N GLU A 632 -31.02 2.07 7.24
CA GLU A 632 -30.45 3.42 7.44
C GLU A 632 -30.50 4.23 6.13
N GLU A 633 -31.04 5.45 6.17
CA GLU A 633 -31.15 6.30 4.98
C GLU A 633 -29.83 7.01 4.64
N SER A 634 -29.00 7.23 5.66
CA SER A 634 -27.70 7.88 5.53
C SER A 634 -26.64 7.23 6.41
N THR A 635 -25.38 7.36 6.00
CA THR A 635 -24.21 7.01 6.83
C THR A 635 -23.49 8.28 7.22
N THR A 636 -23.15 8.43 8.51
CA THR A 636 -22.32 9.52 9.02
C THR A 636 -20.92 9.02 9.33
N LEU A 637 -19.91 9.74 8.85
CA LEU A 637 -18.50 9.52 9.10
C LEU A 637 -17.97 10.64 9.99
N GLU A 638 -17.13 10.26 10.93
CA GLU A 638 -16.47 11.13 11.90
C GLU A 638 -14.96 11.11 11.73
N VAL A 639 -14.33 12.26 11.89
CA VAL A 639 -12.86 12.38 11.97
C VAL A 639 -12.47 13.05 13.28
N VAL A 640 -11.56 12.41 14.00
CA VAL A 640 -11.01 12.86 15.28
C VAL A 640 -9.50 13.01 15.15
N ALA A 641 -8.97 14.19 15.47
CA ALA A 641 -7.53 14.40 15.49
C ALA A 641 -6.92 13.88 16.81
N LEU A 642 -5.87 13.08 16.71
CA LEU A 642 -5.09 12.54 17.83
C LEU A 642 -3.74 13.25 17.89
N GLY A 643 -3.46 13.94 19.00
CA GLY A 643 -2.15 14.55 19.25
C GLY A 643 -1.11 13.53 19.71
N GLU A 644 0.19 13.82 19.53
CA GLU A 644 1.31 12.98 20.00
C GLU A 644 1.35 12.76 21.53
N ASN A 645 0.57 13.56 22.27
CA ASN A 645 0.33 13.49 23.71
C ASN A 645 -0.77 12.48 24.12
N GLY A 646 -1.50 11.90 23.15
CA GLY A 646 -2.64 11.01 23.36
C GLY A 646 -4.00 11.72 23.50
N ALA A 647 -4.05 13.05 23.45
CA ALA A 647 -5.29 13.81 23.53
C ALA A 647 -6.03 13.82 22.18
N ARG A 648 -7.37 13.75 22.23
CA ARG A 648 -8.24 13.70 21.06
C ARG A 648 -9.09 14.96 20.95
N SER A 649 -9.24 15.49 19.74
CA SER A 649 -10.19 16.56 19.44
C SER A 649 -11.64 16.09 19.63
N THR A 650 -12.60 17.02 19.61
CA THR A 650 -13.98 16.64 19.30
C THR A 650 -14.08 16.20 17.83
N ALA A 651 -15.11 15.41 17.48
CA ALA A 651 -15.27 14.88 16.14
C ALA A 651 -15.84 15.91 15.17
N ALA A 652 -15.28 15.97 13.95
CA ALA A 652 -15.94 16.55 12.79
C ALA A 652 -16.80 15.49 12.10
N GLN A 653 -17.94 15.88 11.52
CA GLN A 653 -18.89 14.95 10.89
C GLN A 653 -19.18 15.32 9.43
N ALA A 654 -19.36 14.31 8.59
CA ALA A 654 -19.93 14.42 7.25
C ALA A 654 -20.78 13.17 6.95
N SER A 655 -21.83 13.32 6.13
CA SER A 655 -22.76 12.22 5.85
C SER A 655 -23.08 12.09 4.36
N PHE A 656 -23.32 10.87 3.90
CA PHE A 656 -23.87 10.60 2.57
C PHE A 656 -25.20 9.85 2.67
N GLN A 657 -26.05 10.02 1.66
CA GLN A 657 -27.34 9.34 1.56
C GLN A 657 -27.19 8.03 0.78
N TRP A 658 -27.79 6.94 1.27
CA TRP A 658 -27.81 5.68 0.55
C TRP A 658 -28.74 5.76 -0.66
N LYS A 659 -28.28 5.23 -1.81
CA LYS A 659 -29.17 5.01 -2.96
C LYS A 659 -30.29 4.04 -2.55
N GLN A 660 -31.54 4.36 -2.89
CA GLN A 660 -32.66 3.46 -2.60
C GLN A 660 -32.57 2.21 -3.48
N ALA A 661 -32.79 1.03 -2.90
CA ALA A 661 -32.90 -0.21 -3.67
C ALA A 661 -34.24 -0.22 -4.42
N SER A 662 -34.21 -0.07 -5.75
CA SER A 662 -35.41 -0.18 -6.58
C SER A 662 -35.82 -1.65 -6.73
N SER A 663 -37.02 -2.00 -6.29
CA SER A 663 -37.58 -3.36 -6.44
C SER A 663 -37.98 -3.62 -7.89
N LYS A 664 -37.41 -4.65 -8.53
CA LYS A 664 -37.83 -5.12 -9.85
C LYS A 664 -39.25 -5.71 -9.80
N MET A 665 -40.03 -5.50 -10.85
CA MET A 665 -41.39 -6.05 -11.00
C MET A 665 -41.62 -6.59 -12.42
N ASN A 666 -42.57 -7.52 -12.60
CA ASN A 666 -43.08 -7.88 -13.92
C ASN A 666 -43.94 -6.73 -14.44
N LEU A 667 -43.36 -5.91 -15.31
CA LEU A 667 -43.93 -4.71 -15.90
C LEU A 667 -45.07 -5.03 -16.87
N ALA A 668 -45.10 -6.23 -17.45
CA ALA A 668 -46.07 -6.64 -18.45
C ALA A 668 -47.38 -7.18 -17.85
N LEU A 669 -47.42 -7.45 -16.54
CA LEU A 669 -48.60 -8.03 -15.88
C LEU A 669 -49.84 -7.13 -16.03
N ASN A 670 -50.92 -7.68 -16.57
CA ASN A 670 -52.20 -7.03 -16.86
C ASN A 670 -52.10 -5.80 -17.79
N GLN A 671 -51.03 -5.69 -18.56
CA GLN A 671 -50.84 -4.59 -19.51
C GLN A 671 -51.58 -4.81 -20.82
N THR A 672 -51.68 -3.74 -21.61
CA THR A 672 -52.35 -3.79 -22.92
C THR A 672 -51.49 -4.56 -23.91
N ALA A 673 -52.05 -5.64 -24.45
CA ALA A 673 -51.37 -6.53 -25.38
C ALA A 673 -52.04 -6.57 -26.76
N THR A 674 -51.21 -6.69 -27.79
CA THR A 674 -51.61 -6.85 -29.20
C THR A 674 -50.81 -7.96 -29.86
N ALA A 675 -51.33 -8.58 -30.91
CA ALA A 675 -50.63 -9.61 -31.68
C ALA A 675 -50.99 -9.50 -33.17
N ASP A 676 -50.27 -10.22 -34.03
CA ASP A 676 -50.60 -10.34 -35.45
C ASP A 676 -51.98 -10.98 -35.67
N SER A 677 -52.28 -12.01 -34.89
CA SER A 677 -53.52 -12.77 -34.95
C SER A 677 -53.77 -13.48 -33.62
N PHE A 678 -54.99 -13.97 -33.42
CA PHE A 678 -55.30 -14.84 -32.28
C PHE A 678 -56.50 -15.75 -32.57
N VAL A 679 -56.54 -16.90 -31.91
CA VAL A 679 -57.72 -17.78 -31.87
C VAL A 679 -58.76 -17.20 -30.91
N PRO A 680 -60.07 -17.15 -31.28
CA PRO A 680 -61.11 -16.67 -30.37
C PRO A 680 -61.07 -17.38 -29.02
N GLY A 681 -60.93 -16.60 -27.94
CA GLY A 681 -60.79 -17.12 -26.58
C GLY A 681 -59.34 -17.35 -26.12
N GLU A 682 -58.33 -17.19 -26.98
CA GLU A 682 -56.89 -17.30 -26.69
C GLU A 682 -56.17 -16.00 -27.08
N THR A 683 -56.67 -14.87 -26.54
CA THR A 683 -56.27 -13.51 -26.91
C THR A 683 -54.86 -13.12 -26.39
N PRO A 684 -54.23 -12.07 -26.94
CA PRO A 684 -52.90 -11.61 -26.50
C PRO A 684 -52.78 -11.35 -25.00
N ALA A 685 -53.82 -10.79 -24.38
CA ALA A 685 -53.84 -10.45 -22.95
C ALA A 685 -53.62 -11.66 -22.03
N LYS A 686 -53.94 -12.87 -22.48
CA LYS A 686 -53.76 -14.10 -21.70
C LYS A 686 -52.31 -14.52 -21.52
N ALA A 687 -51.38 -13.97 -22.30
CA ALA A 687 -49.96 -14.17 -22.08
C ALA A 687 -49.37 -13.22 -21.03
N PHE A 688 -50.20 -12.40 -20.40
CA PHE A 688 -49.81 -11.36 -19.46
C PHE A 688 -50.73 -11.31 -18.24
N ASP A 689 -51.55 -12.33 -18.01
CA ASP A 689 -52.53 -12.35 -16.91
C ASP A 689 -51.96 -12.99 -15.62
N GLY A 690 -50.73 -13.51 -15.69
CA GLY A 690 -50.00 -14.06 -14.56
C GLY A 690 -50.33 -15.50 -14.24
N THR A 691 -51.06 -16.23 -15.11
CA THR A 691 -51.45 -17.62 -14.85
C THR A 691 -51.22 -18.55 -16.04
N THR A 692 -50.76 -19.77 -15.77
CA THR A 692 -50.73 -20.85 -16.79
C THR A 692 -51.89 -21.83 -16.64
N ALA A 693 -52.80 -21.59 -15.69
CA ALA A 693 -53.92 -22.48 -15.41
C ALA A 693 -55.06 -22.33 -16.42
N ASN A 694 -55.96 -23.32 -16.47
CA ASN A 694 -57.22 -23.29 -17.23
C ASN A 694 -57.04 -22.94 -18.73
N ASN A 695 -55.92 -23.34 -19.33
CA ASN A 695 -55.62 -23.07 -20.74
C ASN A 695 -55.63 -21.54 -21.07
N SER A 696 -55.18 -20.70 -20.13
CA SER A 696 -54.97 -19.26 -20.39
C SER A 696 -53.68 -19.06 -21.16
N LYS A 697 -53.80 -18.85 -22.48
CA LYS A 697 -52.68 -18.58 -23.37
C LYS A 697 -53.07 -17.63 -24.49
N TRP A 698 -52.08 -16.95 -25.05
CA TRP A 698 -52.16 -16.43 -26.40
C TRP A 698 -51.87 -17.54 -27.41
N CYS A 699 -52.71 -17.64 -28.43
CA CYS A 699 -52.52 -18.58 -29.53
C CYS A 699 -52.78 -17.93 -30.88
N ALA A 700 -51.80 -18.01 -31.78
CA ALA A 700 -51.90 -17.54 -33.16
C ALA A 700 -51.73 -18.71 -34.13
N THR A 701 -52.49 -18.72 -35.22
CA THR A 701 -52.43 -19.77 -36.25
C THR A 701 -52.39 -19.12 -37.63
N GLY A 702 -51.86 -19.84 -38.63
CA GLY A 702 -51.69 -19.33 -39.99
C GLY A 702 -50.25 -19.45 -40.45
N SER A 703 -49.84 -18.57 -41.36
CA SER A 703 -48.45 -18.52 -41.84
C SER A 703 -47.57 -17.79 -40.85
N GLU A 704 -46.47 -18.42 -40.45
CA GLU A 704 -45.40 -17.80 -39.66
C GLU A 704 -44.72 -16.65 -40.45
N PRO A 705 -44.09 -15.67 -39.76
CA PRO A 705 -43.95 -15.54 -38.30
C PRO A 705 -45.19 -14.98 -37.60
N HIS A 706 -45.30 -15.27 -36.31
CA HIS A 706 -46.31 -14.68 -35.41
C HIS A 706 -45.65 -13.70 -34.43
N TRP A 707 -46.34 -12.64 -34.00
CA TRP A 707 -45.81 -11.71 -33.02
C TRP A 707 -46.82 -11.37 -31.92
N LEU A 708 -46.31 -11.24 -30.69
CA LEU A 708 -47.03 -10.83 -29.49
C LEU A 708 -46.31 -9.63 -28.88
N GLN A 709 -47.05 -8.57 -28.56
CA GLN A 709 -46.52 -7.31 -28.07
C GLN A 709 -47.30 -6.83 -26.85
N VAL A 710 -46.59 -6.16 -25.93
CA VAL A 710 -47.15 -5.46 -24.77
C VAL A 710 -46.73 -3.99 -24.74
N ASP A 711 -47.67 -3.09 -24.43
CA ASP A 711 -47.41 -1.70 -24.03
C ASP A 711 -47.35 -1.61 -22.51
N LEU A 712 -46.18 -1.31 -21.96
CA LEU A 712 -45.96 -1.20 -20.52
C LEU A 712 -46.57 0.07 -19.91
N GLY A 713 -47.08 0.99 -20.73
CA GLY A 713 -47.74 2.24 -20.34
C GLY A 713 -46.79 3.41 -20.07
N SER A 714 -45.50 3.16 -19.88
CA SER A 714 -44.43 4.17 -19.68
C SER A 714 -43.07 3.57 -20.08
N VAL A 715 -42.03 4.41 -20.17
CA VAL A 715 -40.66 3.93 -20.40
C VAL A 715 -40.08 3.41 -19.07
N TYR A 716 -39.54 2.20 -19.09
CA TYR A 716 -38.90 1.53 -17.97
C TYR A 716 -37.49 1.08 -18.34
N SER A 717 -36.66 0.82 -17.33
CA SER A 717 -35.38 0.10 -17.48
C SER A 717 -35.65 -1.40 -17.37
N ILE A 718 -35.56 -2.12 -18.49
CA ILE A 718 -35.84 -3.56 -18.62
C ILE A 718 -34.51 -4.33 -18.64
N ASP A 719 -34.43 -5.42 -17.89
CA ASP A 719 -33.21 -6.24 -17.86
C ASP A 719 -33.44 -7.76 -17.88
N GLN A 720 -34.70 -8.22 -17.86
CA GLN A 720 -35.00 -9.64 -17.89
C GLN A 720 -36.34 -9.97 -18.55
N PHE A 721 -36.41 -11.13 -19.19
CA PHE A 721 -37.62 -11.72 -19.76
C PHE A 721 -37.81 -13.16 -19.29
N ILE A 722 -39.05 -13.56 -19.08
CA ILE A 722 -39.42 -14.96 -18.81
C ILE A 722 -40.55 -15.36 -19.75
N ILE A 723 -40.39 -16.47 -20.48
CA ILE A 723 -41.43 -17.00 -21.35
C ILE A 723 -41.86 -18.38 -20.84
N LYS A 724 -43.16 -18.58 -20.67
CA LYS A 724 -43.78 -19.89 -20.38
C LYS A 724 -44.48 -20.36 -21.67
N HIS A 725 -43.89 -21.38 -22.29
CA HIS A 725 -44.33 -21.99 -23.53
C HIS A 725 -45.45 -23.02 -23.28
N ALA A 726 -45.93 -23.67 -24.34
CA ALA A 726 -47.09 -24.56 -24.33
C ALA A 726 -47.09 -25.60 -23.18
N GLN A 727 -45.95 -26.23 -22.90
CA GLN A 727 -45.85 -27.27 -21.88
C GLN A 727 -46.07 -26.76 -20.44
N GLU A 728 -45.76 -25.50 -20.14
CA GLU A 728 -45.98 -24.92 -18.81
C GLU A 728 -47.47 -24.75 -18.47
N GLY A 729 -48.32 -24.76 -19.50
CA GLY A 729 -49.78 -24.83 -19.36
C GLY A 729 -50.36 -26.24 -19.46
N GLY A 730 -49.51 -27.27 -19.55
CA GLY A 730 -49.92 -28.67 -19.62
C GLY A 730 -50.11 -29.24 -21.03
N GLU A 731 -49.72 -28.51 -22.09
CA GLU A 731 -49.75 -29.03 -23.46
C GLU A 731 -48.50 -29.89 -23.79
N SER A 732 -48.52 -30.54 -24.95
CA SER A 732 -47.38 -31.33 -25.43
C SER A 732 -46.12 -30.49 -25.56
N SER A 733 -44.97 -31.03 -25.15
CA SER A 733 -43.67 -30.38 -25.35
C SER A 733 -43.30 -30.18 -26.83
N SER A 734 -43.93 -30.94 -27.75
CA SER A 734 -43.79 -30.70 -29.19
C SER A 734 -44.35 -29.36 -29.65
N PHE A 735 -45.22 -28.73 -28.84
CA PHE A 735 -45.78 -27.40 -29.11
C PHE A 735 -44.99 -26.24 -28.47
N ASN A 736 -43.87 -26.52 -27.79
CA ASN A 736 -43.01 -25.46 -27.28
C ASN A 736 -42.40 -24.65 -28.44
N THR A 737 -42.40 -23.33 -28.30
CA THR A 737 -41.84 -22.39 -29.27
C THR A 737 -40.40 -22.71 -29.57
N LYS A 738 -40.08 -22.93 -30.85
CA LYS A 738 -38.77 -23.42 -31.27
C LYS A 738 -37.80 -22.29 -31.58
N GLU A 739 -38.25 -21.26 -32.28
CA GLU A 739 -37.40 -20.15 -32.70
C GLU A 739 -38.15 -18.83 -32.51
N PHE A 740 -37.49 -17.88 -31.85
CA PHE A 740 -38.05 -16.56 -31.56
C PHE A 740 -36.95 -15.52 -31.31
N ASN A 741 -37.32 -14.25 -31.43
CA ASN A 741 -36.55 -13.14 -30.88
C ASN A 741 -37.41 -12.23 -30.01
N ILE A 742 -36.78 -11.51 -29.10
CA ILE A 742 -37.41 -10.48 -28.26
C ILE A 742 -36.87 -9.13 -28.69
N GLN A 743 -37.78 -8.19 -28.86
CA GLN A 743 -37.49 -6.85 -29.34
C GLN A 743 -38.01 -5.81 -28.35
N LEU A 744 -37.26 -4.74 -28.16
CA LEU A 744 -37.65 -3.58 -27.34
C LEU A 744 -37.82 -2.33 -28.19
N SER A 745 -38.72 -1.44 -27.76
CA SER A 745 -38.97 -0.15 -28.39
C SER A 745 -39.46 0.88 -27.38
N GLU A 746 -39.07 2.15 -27.53
CA GLU A 746 -39.63 3.27 -26.78
C GLU A 746 -40.90 3.83 -27.43
N ASP A 747 -41.04 3.72 -28.75
CA ASP A 747 -42.08 4.39 -29.55
C ASP A 747 -43.08 3.43 -30.22
N GLY A 748 -42.83 2.11 -30.14
CA GLY A 748 -43.67 1.07 -30.75
C GLY A 748 -43.47 0.90 -32.26
N THR A 749 -42.56 1.65 -32.87
CA THR A 749 -42.28 1.67 -34.32
C THR A 749 -40.85 1.27 -34.67
N ASN A 750 -39.86 1.73 -33.89
CA ASN A 750 -38.44 1.41 -34.05
C ASN A 750 -38.06 0.33 -33.03
N TRP A 751 -37.64 -0.83 -33.53
CA TRP A 751 -37.43 -2.03 -32.70
C TRP A 751 -35.98 -2.46 -32.71
N THR A 752 -35.46 -2.86 -31.54
CA THR A 752 -34.12 -3.43 -31.38
C THR A 752 -34.22 -4.86 -30.88
N ASP A 753 -33.57 -5.79 -31.57
CA ASP A 753 -33.48 -7.20 -31.14
C ASP A 753 -32.54 -7.30 -29.94
N VAL A 754 -33.04 -7.81 -28.81
CA VAL A 754 -32.28 -7.94 -27.55
C VAL A 754 -32.06 -9.40 -27.13
N VAL A 755 -32.84 -10.34 -27.68
CA VAL A 755 -32.68 -11.78 -27.45
C VAL A 755 -32.97 -12.51 -28.77
N GLN A 756 -32.14 -13.49 -29.12
CA GLN A 756 -32.34 -14.37 -30.28
C GLN A 756 -32.21 -15.82 -29.85
N VAL A 757 -33.22 -16.64 -30.11
CA VAL A 757 -33.27 -18.06 -29.71
C VAL A 757 -33.64 -18.93 -30.90
N THR A 758 -32.86 -20.00 -31.10
CA THR A 758 -33.14 -21.04 -32.10
C THR A 758 -33.08 -22.42 -31.47
N GLY A 759 -34.01 -23.31 -31.85
CA GLY A 759 -34.00 -24.70 -31.40
C GLY A 759 -34.40 -24.91 -29.94
N ASN A 760 -35.18 -24.01 -29.35
CA ASN A 760 -35.68 -24.18 -27.98
C ASN A 760 -36.60 -25.41 -27.90
N THR A 761 -36.43 -26.19 -26.84
CA THR A 761 -37.30 -27.34 -26.49
C THR A 761 -37.90 -27.22 -25.09
N LEU A 762 -37.50 -26.19 -24.32
CA LEU A 762 -37.90 -26.02 -22.92
C LEU A 762 -39.32 -25.45 -22.82
N GLY A 763 -40.05 -25.90 -21.80
CA GLY A 763 -41.35 -25.33 -21.42
C GLY A 763 -41.23 -23.91 -20.88
N LYS A 764 -40.12 -23.55 -20.23
CA LYS A 764 -39.85 -22.21 -19.71
C LYS A 764 -38.46 -21.73 -20.10
N THR A 765 -38.34 -20.47 -20.52
CA THR A 765 -37.04 -19.82 -20.77
C THR A 765 -36.91 -18.51 -20.00
N THR A 766 -35.68 -18.14 -19.65
CA THR A 766 -35.35 -16.90 -18.92
C THR A 766 -34.13 -16.26 -19.57
N HIS A 767 -34.23 -14.97 -19.87
CA HIS A 767 -33.22 -14.22 -20.63
C HIS A 767 -32.89 -12.95 -19.88
N SER A 768 -31.62 -12.71 -19.55
CA SER A 768 -31.15 -11.46 -18.94
C SER A 768 -30.38 -10.65 -19.98
N ILE A 769 -30.56 -9.34 -19.97
CA ILE A 769 -29.88 -8.38 -20.86
C ILE A 769 -29.24 -7.27 -20.04
N ASP A 770 -28.31 -6.52 -20.63
CA ASP A 770 -27.90 -5.24 -20.05
C ASP A 770 -29.12 -4.30 -19.99
N PRO A 771 -29.31 -3.52 -18.91
CA PRO A 771 -30.49 -2.68 -18.74
C PRO A 771 -30.73 -1.76 -19.94
N MET A 772 -31.93 -1.84 -20.52
CA MET A 772 -32.32 -1.06 -21.69
C MET A 772 -33.64 -0.32 -21.44
N SER A 773 -33.71 0.94 -21.87
CA SER A 773 -34.94 1.75 -21.78
C SER A 773 -35.93 1.29 -22.85
N ALA A 774 -37.16 0.97 -22.46
CA ALA A 774 -38.24 0.69 -23.40
C ALA A 774 -39.62 0.88 -22.77
N ARG A 775 -40.62 1.14 -23.62
CA ARG A 775 -42.05 1.13 -23.28
C ARG A 775 -42.77 -0.10 -23.85
N TYR A 776 -42.25 -0.67 -24.93
CA TYR A 776 -42.85 -1.80 -25.60
C TYR A 776 -41.87 -2.97 -25.65
N ALA A 777 -42.41 -4.17 -25.44
CA ALA A 777 -41.69 -5.43 -25.66
C ALA A 777 -42.48 -6.30 -26.64
N ARG A 778 -41.78 -6.91 -27.60
CA ARG A 778 -42.37 -7.78 -28.61
C ARG A 778 -41.63 -9.11 -28.69
N LEU A 779 -42.38 -10.20 -28.56
CA LEU A 779 -41.95 -11.56 -28.86
C LEU A 779 -42.33 -11.88 -30.32
N ASN A 780 -41.34 -12.14 -31.16
CA ASN A 780 -41.54 -12.51 -32.56
C ASN A 780 -41.14 -13.98 -32.74
N VAL A 781 -42.14 -14.83 -32.95
CA VAL A 781 -42.04 -16.28 -33.12
C VAL A 781 -41.80 -16.59 -34.59
N THR A 782 -40.56 -16.96 -34.92
CA THR A 782 -40.15 -17.32 -36.28
C THR A 782 -40.34 -18.79 -36.59
N LYS A 783 -40.48 -19.63 -35.54
CA LYS A 783 -40.90 -21.04 -35.66
C LYS A 783 -41.63 -21.50 -34.41
N ALA A 784 -42.91 -21.82 -34.58
CA ALA A 784 -43.88 -21.97 -33.51
C ALA A 784 -43.77 -23.29 -32.75
N THR A 785 -43.40 -24.39 -33.41
CA THR A 785 -43.38 -25.71 -32.77
C THR A 785 -42.17 -26.56 -33.18
N GLN A 786 -42.05 -27.74 -32.58
CA GLN A 786 -41.04 -28.74 -32.95
C GLN A 786 -41.36 -29.46 -34.25
N GLU A 787 -42.59 -29.38 -34.71
CA GLU A 787 -43.17 -30.16 -35.80
C GLU A 787 -43.61 -29.24 -36.97
N SER A 788 -44.49 -29.73 -37.85
CA SER A 788 -45.05 -28.95 -38.97
C SER A 788 -46.21 -28.03 -38.56
N ASP A 789 -46.64 -28.08 -37.30
CA ASP A 789 -47.64 -27.16 -36.75
C ASP A 789 -47.06 -25.75 -36.65
N THR A 790 -47.79 -24.76 -37.16
CA THR A 790 -47.40 -23.35 -37.17
C THR A 790 -48.04 -22.54 -36.04
N ALA A 791 -48.84 -23.18 -35.17
CA ALA A 791 -49.55 -22.48 -34.11
C ALA A 791 -48.62 -22.04 -32.95
N ALA A 792 -48.43 -20.73 -32.79
CA ALA A 792 -47.67 -20.17 -31.67
C ALA A 792 -48.53 -20.16 -30.41
N ARG A 793 -48.04 -20.72 -29.30
CA ARG A 793 -48.75 -20.86 -28.01
C ARG A 793 -47.88 -20.35 -26.86
N ILE A 794 -48.26 -19.22 -26.27
CA ILE A 794 -47.53 -18.60 -25.16
C ILE A 794 -48.48 -18.45 -23.97
N TYR A 795 -48.14 -19.11 -22.88
CA TYR A 795 -48.89 -19.04 -21.63
C TYR A 795 -48.53 -17.79 -20.83
N GLU A 796 -47.26 -17.41 -20.78
CA GLU A 796 -46.84 -16.13 -20.18
C GLU A 796 -45.62 -15.56 -20.89
N PHE A 797 -45.58 -14.24 -21.03
CA PHE A 797 -44.42 -13.47 -21.45
C PHE A 797 -44.18 -12.33 -20.44
N GLU A 798 -43.35 -12.59 -19.45
CA GLU A 798 -43.02 -11.64 -18.38
C GLU A 798 -41.88 -10.73 -18.81
N VAL A 799 -42.00 -9.43 -18.51
CA VAL A 799 -41.00 -8.39 -18.77
C VAL A 799 -40.60 -7.77 -17.44
N TRP A 800 -39.38 -8.01 -16.98
CA TRP A 800 -38.91 -7.60 -15.66
C TRP A 800 -38.00 -6.37 -15.75
N GLY A 801 -38.26 -5.40 -14.88
CA GLY A 801 -37.52 -4.14 -14.85
C GLY A 801 -37.98 -3.20 -13.74
N GLN A 802 -37.58 -1.94 -13.84
CA GLN A 802 -37.88 -0.89 -12.87
C GLN A 802 -38.16 0.46 -13.54
N GLN A 803 -38.86 1.35 -12.82
CA GLN A 803 -39.14 2.70 -13.30
C GLN A 803 -37.82 3.50 -13.39
N LEU A 804 -37.67 4.26 -14.48
CA LEU A 804 -36.57 5.22 -14.62
C LEU A 804 -36.76 6.31 -13.56
N GLN A 805 -35.75 6.53 -12.71
CA GLN A 805 -35.73 7.60 -11.70
C GLN A 805 -35.29 8.92 -12.32
#